data_AF-A0A9D0ZKU2-F1
#
_entry.id   AF-A0A9D0ZKU2-F1
#
_cell.length_a   1.000
_cell.length_b   1.000
_cell.length_c   1.000
_cell.angle_alpha   90.00
_cell.angle_beta   90.00
_cell.angle_gamma   90.00
#
_symmetry.space_group_name_H-M   'P 1'
#
loop_
_entity.id
_entity.type
_entity.pdbx_description
1 polymer ?
#
loop_
_entity_poly.entity_id
_entity_poly.type
_entity_poly.pdbx_seq_one_letter_code
_entity_poly.pdbx_strand_id
1 'polypeptide(L)'
;MATSKPNPQRKQPRPGAKPAGRKKPARRVDASRRSLAVLAAVCALAAGFLLEEFMPRGIEAAGEEVVSTSMVRISEVMSSNDSALQSDNGQFSDWVEIVNTGATDVNLEGYTLLNADDALAPLTFPEITLEPGHYLLVYCDGVERNAAGYTLHAPFRLDAAGVTLGLYDADGARVDVVDVPALERNHVYRRNQQSGDWELSGDYTPGMDNTLENHLTLDVEASDSPLVISEAASANRTYARDASGEYHDYIEIYNTSGEAVDLSGYTLSDDEDDLAKWTFPEGASVPAGGYALVYASGRTESANGELHASFKLSSEGESLILCDAEGRAASSIDLPALLSDQAYSLDENGEYTTGLAPTPGLPNTAQSAESLRAAVAQGNASGVYINEFMTSADDQPHDWLELYNSSAQAVDVSGWGLSDDGATPRKWRFPEGTVIQPGEYLTLYMSGTDGVTSAGILSASFRLSADGGYNLMLSDASGALLDRVFVPEQYTAVSYARMSDGAFLYATDDTPNRQNTSEGYQGRAGSPEASVAGGLYDEGETLTVELTAAPGARIYYTLDSSAPDESDTLYTGPITVSATTVVRARAYENGCLPSFVETQTYLYGADHEMRVVSLVADPYEMFDETDGLYMTGPNASASYPYTGANFWREDELEGHVEMFTQDGETMISQGCGVRLHGQYSRAEAQKAFKIIARREYSGLNRFHARIFSRRDYEEYQSFLLRGSGQDGDMTRMRDSVLQTLAENTSVMYQETELCVVYINGQYWGHYNIRERINTYSICQFEGWEGQEDDIDLVKANDRVMQGSNDTYAAMLDYVKENGIPDDATLERVGEVIDLQNYIEYHALEIFVGNGDTLNVKRYRNPNDDGKWRYCLFDLDWAFFVDTNSIGRWLTPGGMGTNKYTDNSLFIALMNNATFRDRFLTYMGQMMATEWTTEKVLDKFHTRYDLLMTEMPRHAERWSLSRDQFDSHIERLINYTRTRPGRLLDFFYESMDLSSDQMWHYFGDARRVIEDAETS
;
A
#
# COMPACT_ATOMS: atom_id res chain seq x y z
N MET A 1 46.41 -54.08 -25.49
CA MET A 1 45.57 -54.83 -26.47
C MET A 1 44.60 -53.79 -27.03
N ALA A 2 44.90 -53.16 -28.17
CA ALA A 2 44.60 -53.59 -29.56
C ALA A 2 43.10 -53.40 -29.90
N THR A 3 42.63 -52.70 -30.95
CA THR A 3 43.23 -51.98 -32.12
C THR A 3 42.11 -51.09 -32.76
N SER A 4 42.26 -50.13 -33.70
CA SER A 4 43.37 -49.54 -34.50
C SER A 4 42.98 -48.15 -35.11
N LYS A 5 43.92 -47.50 -35.84
CA LYS A 5 43.73 -46.33 -36.76
C LYS A 5 43.24 -46.80 -38.17
N PRO A 6 42.86 -45.95 -39.19
CA PRO A 6 43.37 -44.59 -39.48
C PRO A 6 42.44 -43.52 -40.16
N ASN A 7 43.02 -42.31 -40.32
CA ASN A 7 42.65 -41.16 -41.19
C ASN A 7 42.98 -41.49 -42.69
N PRO A 8 42.50 -40.83 -43.78
CA PRO A 8 42.89 -39.43 -44.11
C PRO A 8 42.00 -38.56 -45.09
N GLN A 9 42.12 -37.22 -45.01
CA GLN A 9 42.26 -36.21 -46.13
C GLN A 9 41.22 -36.15 -47.30
N ARG A 10 40.98 -35.07 -48.07
CA ARG A 10 41.42 -33.65 -48.26
C ARG A 10 40.38 -33.00 -49.21
N LYS A 11 40.06 -31.68 -49.22
CA LYS A 11 40.84 -30.57 -49.83
C LYS A 11 40.11 -29.20 -49.66
N GLN A 12 40.89 -28.12 -49.75
CA GLN A 12 40.56 -26.67 -49.67
C GLN A 12 39.96 -26.09 -51.00
N PRO A 13 39.53 -24.79 -51.13
CA PRO A 13 39.94 -23.60 -50.34
C PRO A 13 38.92 -22.48 -49.98
N ARG A 14 39.41 -21.64 -49.03
CA ARG A 14 39.19 -20.20 -48.68
C ARG A 14 38.50 -19.26 -49.71
N PRO A 15 37.94 -18.09 -49.31
CA PRO A 15 38.39 -17.22 -48.19
C PRO A 15 37.34 -16.49 -47.32
N GLY A 16 37.78 -15.86 -46.22
CA GLY A 16 37.04 -14.78 -45.52
C GLY A 16 37.02 -14.88 -43.98
N ALA A 17 37.20 -13.73 -43.31
CA ALA A 17 37.03 -13.48 -41.86
C ALA A 17 37.95 -14.20 -40.83
N LYS A 18 38.42 -13.44 -39.83
CA LYS A 18 39.14 -13.91 -38.63
C LYS A 18 38.18 -13.98 -37.43
N PRO A 19 38.16 -15.03 -36.60
CA PRO A 19 37.27 -15.11 -35.45
C PRO A 19 37.91 -14.75 -34.09
N ALA A 20 37.05 -14.29 -33.18
CA ALA A 20 37.07 -14.44 -31.72
C ALA A 20 38.40 -14.18 -30.96
N GLY A 21 38.54 -12.95 -30.44
CA GLY A 21 39.40 -12.64 -29.29
C GLY A 21 38.68 -12.94 -27.96
N ARG A 22 39.41 -13.53 -27.00
CA ARG A 22 39.02 -13.86 -25.62
C ARG A 22 37.99 -12.91 -24.98
N LYS A 23 36.91 -13.48 -24.42
CA LYS A 23 36.11 -12.82 -23.36
C LYS A 23 37.04 -12.41 -22.21
N LYS A 24 37.02 -11.13 -21.83
CA LYS A 24 37.46 -10.66 -20.51
C LYS A 24 36.27 -10.79 -19.52
N PRO A 25 36.51 -10.95 -18.21
CA PRO A 25 35.43 -10.92 -17.23
C PRO A 25 34.80 -9.51 -17.17
N ALA A 26 33.55 -9.45 -16.72
CA ALA A 26 32.81 -8.20 -16.53
C ALA A 26 33.54 -7.25 -15.56
N ARG A 27 33.40 -5.95 -15.82
CA ARG A 27 33.83 -4.90 -14.90
C ARG A 27 32.87 -4.87 -13.72
N ARG A 28 33.38 -4.81 -12.49
CA ARG A 28 32.59 -4.35 -11.34
C ARG A 28 32.02 -2.97 -11.66
N VAL A 29 30.73 -2.78 -11.40
CA VAL A 29 30.16 -1.45 -11.19
C VAL A 29 30.65 -0.98 -9.83
N ASP A 30 31.16 0.25 -9.74
CA ASP A 30 31.84 0.74 -8.54
C ASP A 30 30.84 1.36 -7.55
N ALA A 31 31.07 1.14 -6.26
CA ALA A 31 30.19 1.64 -5.21
C ALA A 31 30.57 3.10 -4.86
N SER A 32 30.04 4.07 -5.61
CA SER A 32 30.31 5.50 -5.36
C SER A 32 29.07 6.43 -5.36
N ARG A 33 27.84 5.90 -5.45
CA ARG A 33 26.61 6.71 -5.31
C ARG A 33 26.20 7.02 -3.86
N ARG A 34 26.69 6.27 -2.87
CA ARG A 34 26.36 6.46 -1.44
C ARG A 34 27.08 7.64 -0.74
N SER A 35 27.88 8.42 -1.47
CA SER A 35 28.69 9.50 -0.88
C SER A 35 28.22 10.93 -1.21
N LEU A 36 27.16 11.10 -2.01
CA LEU A 36 26.52 12.42 -2.22
C LEU A 36 25.32 12.64 -1.28
N ALA A 37 24.50 11.62 -1.03
CA ALA A 37 23.33 11.73 -0.14
C ALA A 37 23.69 12.20 1.28
N VAL A 38 24.84 11.76 1.81
CA VAL A 38 25.34 12.18 3.14
C VAL A 38 25.83 13.63 3.14
N LEU A 39 26.14 14.23 1.99
CA LEU A 39 26.52 15.64 1.89
C LEU A 39 25.29 16.55 1.78
N ALA A 40 24.24 16.11 1.06
CA ALA A 40 22.97 16.83 0.98
C ALA A 40 22.27 16.94 2.35
N ALA A 41 22.20 15.84 3.11
CA ALA A 41 21.62 15.84 4.46
C ALA A 41 22.36 16.76 5.46
N VAL A 42 23.64 17.05 5.23
CA VAL A 42 24.45 17.97 6.06
C VAL A 42 24.24 19.44 5.65
N CYS A 43 23.78 19.71 4.42
CA CYS A 43 23.36 21.05 3.99
C CYS A 43 21.97 21.42 4.51
N ALA A 44 21.00 20.49 4.50
CA ALA A 44 19.66 20.71 5.04
C ALA A 44 19.69 21.12 6.54
N LEU A 45 20.55 20.48 7.34
CA LEU A 45 20.78 20.83 8.75
C LEU A 45 21.48 22.19 8.97
N ALA A 46 22.03 22.81 7.93
CA ALA A 46 22.66 24.13 8.02
C ALA A 46 21.70 25.30 7.71
N ALA A 47 20.65 25.07 6.93
CA ALA A 47 19.64 26.09 6.61
C ALA A 47 18.76 26.42 7.84
N GLY A 48 18.31 25.40 8.58
CA GLY A 48 17.46 25.57 9.77
C GLY A 48 18.07 26.38 10.91
N PHE A 49 19.41 26.54 10.96
CA PHE A 49 20.10 27.31 11.99
C PHE A 49 20.34 28.78 11.65
N LEU A 50 19.96 29.26 10.46
CA LEU A 50 20.18 30.65 10.02
C LEU A 50 18.92 31.53 10.02
N LEU A 51 17.74 30.96 10.28
CA LEU A 51 16.46 31.66 10.29
C LEU A 51 16.11 32.37 11.63
N GLU A 52 16.82 32.09 12.72
CA GLU A 52 16.50 32.66 14.05
C GLU A 52 16.76 34.17 14.20
N GLU A 53 17.55 34.82 13.33
CA GLU A 53 18.01 36.21 13.54
C GLU A 53 17.14 37.33 12.91
N PHE A 54 16.12 37.01 12.08
CA PHE A 54 15.38 38.05 11.31
C PHE A 54 13.87 38.19 11.59
N MET A 55 13.28 37.35 12.45
CA MET A 55 11.89 37.54 12.90
C MET A 55 11.75 38.79 13.80
N PRO A 56 10.73 39.66 13.57
CA PRO A 56 10.51 40.84 14.41
C PRO A 56 10.06 40.44 15.82
N ARG A 57 10.98 40.57 16.79
CA ARG A 57 10.85 40.25 18.23
C ARG A 57 9.44 40.01 18.77
N GLY A 58 9.13 38.74 19.06
CA GLY A 58 8.08 38.43 20.02
C GLY A 58 7.57 37.01 20.10
N ILE A 59 8.42 36.00 20.36
CA ILE A 59 8.14 34.76 21.12
C ILE A 59 9.48 34.03 21.35
N GLU A 60 9.66 33.33 22.48
CA GLU A 60 10.89 32.61 22.84
C GLU A 60 10.88 31.14 22.37
N ALA A 61 12.07 30.57 22.14
CA ALA A 61 12.25 29.26 21.52
C ALA A 61 11.76 28.07 22.37
N ALA A 62 10.72 27.39 21.88
CA ALA A 62 10.36 25.98 22.04
C ALA A 62 8.92 25.82 21.52
N GLY A 63 8.75 25.51 20.24
CA GLY A 63 7.44 25.36 19.62
C GLY A 63 7.51 24.42 18.42
N GLU A 64 6.43 23.66 18.23
CA GLU A 64 6.18 22.91 17.01
C GLU A 64 6.06 23.88 15.82
N GLU A 65 6.39 23.39 14.64
CA GLU A 65 6.31 24.16 13.40
C GLU A 65 4.83 24.36 13.07
N VAL A 66 4.29 25.54 13.37
CA VAL A 66 2.88 25.86 13.14
C VAL A 66 2.57 25.67 11.66
N VAL A 67 1.64 24.79 11.33
CA VAL A 67 1.18 24.54 9.95
C VAL A 67 -0.12 25.31 9.71
N SER A 68 -0.23 25.96 8.57
CA SER A 68 -1.38 26.74 8.16
C SER A 68 -2.50 25.84 7.63
N THR A 69 -3.76 26.23 7.86
CA THR A 69 -4.94 25.57 7.25
C THR A 69 -5.27 26.10 5.86
N SER A 70 -4.39 26.95 5.29
CA SER A 70 -4.56 27.51 3.95
C SER A 70 -4.44 26.46 2.87
N MET A 71 -5.44 26.39 1.97
CA MET A 71 -5.43 25.51 0.80
C MET A 71 -4.67 26.12 -0.40
N VAL A 72 -3.78 27.09 -0.15
CA VAL A 72 -2.82 27.57 -1.14
C VAL A 72 -1.58 26.67 -1.11
N ARG A 73 -1.03 26.29 -2.26
CA ARG A 73 0.19 25.46 -2.32
C ARG A 73 1.07 25.85 -3.49
N ILE A 74 2.34 25.43 -3.48
CA ILE A 74 3.24 25.56 -4.62
C ILE A 74 2.85 24.49 -5.64
N SER A 75 2.53 24.89 -6.87
CA SER A 75 2.11 24.01 -7.96
C SER A 75 3.27 23.60 -8.87
N GLU A 76 4.16 24.54 -9.17
CA GLU A 76 5.19 24.38 -10.21
C GLU A 76 6.40 25.30 -9.96
N VAL A 77 7.61 24.81 -10.28
CA VAL A 77 8.87 25.53 -10.08
C VAL A 77 9.83 25.33 -11.25
N MET A 78 10.35 26.42 -11.81
CA MET A 78 11.42 26.42 -12.82
C MET A 78 12.66 27.17 -12.32
N SER A 79 13.74 26.44 -12.03
CA SER A 79 15.01 26.99 -11.50
C SER A 79 16.12 27.24 -12.54
N SER A 80 15.82 27.08 -13.84
CA SER A 80 16.72 27.42 -14.94
C SER A 80 15.97 27.81 -16.22
N ASN A 81 15.30 28.96 -16.20
CA ASN A 81 14.55 29.48 -17.36
C ASN A 81 15.49 30.17 -18.38
N ASP A 82 15.62 29.59 -19.59
CA ASP A 82 16.46 30.12 -20.68
C ASP A 82 15.61 30.60 -21.87
N SER A 83 14.41 30.02 -22.07
CA SER A 83 13.49 30.40 -23.14
C SER A 83 11.99 30.10 -22.90
N ALA A 84 11.61 29.51 -21.75
CA ALA A 84 10.27 28.99 -21.54
C ALA A 84 9.21 30.09 -21.31
N LEU A 85 9.43 30.94 -20.31
CA LEU A 85 8.49 32.00 -19.92
C LEU A 85 9.20 33.35 -19.81
N GLN A 86 8.82 34.33 -20.62
CA GLN A 86 9.41 35.67 -20.55
C GLN A 86 8.68 36.55 -19.52
N SER A 87 9.41 37.01 -18.50
CA SER A 87 8.89 37.98 -17.52
C SER A 87 8.59 39.35 -18.16
N ASP A 88 7.78 40.18 -17.49
CA ASP A 88 7.34 41.49 -18.01
C ASP A 88 8.49 42.49 -18.25
N ASN A 89 9.67 42.25 -17.66
CA ASN A 89 10.87 43.03 -17.88
C ASN A 89 11.67 42.59 -19.13
N GLY A 90 11.24 41.52 -19.81
CA GLY A 90 11.84 40.96 -21.02
C GLY A 90 12.92 39.91 -20.78
N GLN A 91 13.09 39.42 -19.56
CA GLN A 91 14.05 38.35 -19.22
C GLN A 91 13.35 37.01 -19.02
N PHE A 92 14.02 35.93 -19.42
CA PHE A 92 13.72 34.58 -18.94
C PHE A 92 14.28 34.48 -17.53
N SER A 93 13.40 34.70 -16.56
CA SER A 93 13.71 34.64 -15.14
C SER A 93 13.18 33.33 -14.59
N ASP A 94 13.91 32.71 -13.68
CA ASP A 94 13.42 31.57 -12.90
C ASP A 94 12.09 31.95 -12.21
N TRP A 95 11.22 30.98 -11.93
CA TRP A 95 9.90 31.28 -11.37
C TRP A 95 9.34 30.15 -10.51
N VAL A 96 8.38 30.55 -9.67
CA VAL A 96 7.59 29.71 -8.78
C VAL A 96 6.13 30.06 -9.00
N GLU A 97 5.28 29.05 -9.03
CA GLU A 97 3.85 29.20 -9.10
C GLU A 97 3.17 28.69 -7.82
N ILE A 98 2.11 29.39 -7.41
CA ILE A 98 1.21 28.93 -6.36
C ILE A 98 -0.24 28.90 -6.86
N VAL A 99 -1.02 27.97 -6.32
CA VAL A 99 -2.44 27.75 -6.66
C VAL A 99 -3.29 27.72 -5.39
N ASN A 100 -4.52 28.23 -5.44
CA ASN A 100 -5.52 28.00 -4.40
C ASN A 100 -6.40 26.79 -4.76
N THR A 101 -6.22 25.66 -4.07
CA THR A 101 -7.06 24.47 -4.24
C THR A 101 -8.26 24.41 -3.28
N GLY A 102 -8.50 25.47 -2.51
CA GLY A 102 -9.65 25.58 -1.61
C GLY A 102 -10.91 26.09 -2.31
N ALA A 103 -12.07 25.85 -1.70
CA ALA A 103 -13.36 26.30 -2.22
C ALA A 103 -13.69 27.80 -1.96
N THR A 104 -12.75 28.56 -1.38
CA THR A 104 -12.93 29.98 -1.02
C THR A 104 -11.73 30.84 -1.41
N ASP A 105 -11.99 32.09 -1.75
CA ASP A 105 -10.99 33.14 -1.95
C ASP A 105 -9.98 33.22 -0.77
N VAL A 106 -8.68 33.22 -1.07
CA VAL A 106 -7.62 33.43 -0.07
C VAL A 106 -6.95 34.77 -0.32
N ASN A 107 -6.86 35.62 0.71
CA ASN A 107 -6.04 36.84 0.66
C ASN A 107 -4.60 36.50 1.09
N LEU A 108 -3.65 36.76 0.20
CA LEU A 108 -2.23 36.52 0.40
C LEU A 108 -1.50 37.66 1.13
N GLU A 109 -2.18 38.73 1.57
CA GLU A 109 -1.54 39.84 2.28
C GLU A 109 -0.72 39.34 3.48
N GLY A 110 0.60 39.51 3.43
CA GLY A 110 1.51 39.11 4.50
C GLY A 110 2.07 37.68 4.40
N TYR A 111 1.55 36.83 3.50
CA TYR A 111 2.17 35.53 3.19
C TYR A 111 3.63 35.74 2.76
N THR A 112 4.48 34.74 2.94
CA THR A 112 5.88 34.79 2.49
C THR A 112 6.29 33.57 1.67
N LEU A 113 6.99 33.82 0.55
CA LEU A 113 7.71 32.80 -0.21
C LEU A 113 9.21 32.93 0.10
N LEU A 114 9.82 31.84 0.53
CA LEU A 114 11.19 31.76 1.04
C LEU A 114 12.01 30.77 0.20
N ASN A 115 13.21 31.18 -0.22
CA ASN A 115 14.27 30.24 -0.61
C ASN A 115 15.12 29.93 0.64
N ALA A 116 15.23 28.66 1.02
CA ALA A 116 15.99 28.23 2.20
C ALA A 116 17.50 28.52 2.10
N ASP A 117 18.06 28.53 0.88
CA ASP A 117 19.48 28.82 0.61
C ASP A 117 19.81 30.31 0.67
N ASP A 118 18.80 31.20 0.59
CA ASP A 118 18.93 32.66 0.78
C ASP A 118 17.82 33.19 1.71
N ALA A 119 17.65 32.54 2.86
CA ALA A 119 16.56 32.77 3.81
C ALA A 119 16.53 34.17 4.45
N LEU A 120 17.51 35.03 4.14
CA LEU A 120 17.59 36.42 4.61
C LEU A 120 16.78 37.41 3.76
N ALA A 121 16.18 36.95 2.65
CA ALA A 121 15.37 37.76 1.75
C ALA A 121 14.14 37.00 1.24
N PRO A 122 13.10 36.74 2.07
CA PRO A 122 11.82 36.25 1.56
C PRO A 122 11.11 37.30 0.70
N LEU A 123 10.23 36.84 -0.20
CA LEU A 123 9.20 37.69 -0.79
C LEU A 123 7.98 37.71 0.13
N THR A 124 7.59 38.87 0.66
CA THR A 124 6.26 39.05 1.27
C THR A 124 5.23 39.43 0.22
N PHE A 125 4.11 38.72 0.17
CA PHE A 125 3.00 38.99 -0.76
C PHE A 125 2.20 40.24 -0.32
N PRO A 126 1.81 41.11 -1.27
CA PRO A 126 0.85 42.20 -1.01
C PRO A 126 -0.59 41.67 -0.95
N GLU A 127 -1.55 42.57 -0.67
CA GLU A 127 -2.99 42.31 -0.78
C GLU A 127 -3.35 41.82 -2.19
N ILE A 128 -3.52 40.50 -2.32
CA ILE A 128 -3.90 39.78 -3.53
C ILE A 128 -4.89 38.70 -3.09
N THR A 129 -6.11 38.76 -3.64
CA THR A 129 -7.08 37.69 -3.52
C THR A 129 -6.82 36.66 -4.61
N LEU A 130 -6.51 35.43 -4.21
CA LEU A 130 -6.43 34.26 -5.09
C LEU A 130 -7.75 33.47 -4.97
N GLU A 131 -8.59 33.56 -5.99
CA GLU A 131 -9.88 32.85 -6.04
C GLU A 131 -9.66 31.32 -6.23
N PRO A 132 -10.65 30.46 -5.91
CA PRO A 132 -10.56 29.01 -6.11
C PRO A 132 -10.13 28.61 -7.52
N GLY A 133 -9.13 27.73 -7.63
CA GLY A 133 -8.59 27.24 -8.91
C GLY A 133 -7.76 28.26 -9.69
N HIS A 134 -7.47 29.43 -9.14
CA HIS A 134 -6.58 30.40 -9.78
C HIS A 134 -5.11 30.24 -9.35
N TYR A 135 -4.24 30.53 -10.31
CA TYR A 135 -2.78 30.44 -10.24
C TYR A 135 -2.14 31.82 -10.12
N LEU A 136 -0.99 31.90 -9.44
CA LEU A 136 -0.19 33.12 -9.29
C LEU A 136 1.31 32.84 -9.47
N LEU A 137 1.88 33.47 -10.49
CA LEU A 137 3.30 33.37 -10.85
C LEU A 137 4.16 34.43 -10.14
N VAL A 138 5.32 33.98 -9.66
CA VAL A 138 6.36 34.79 -9.01
C VAL A 138 7.70 34.57 -9.73
N TYR A 139 8.28 35.63 -10.29
CA TYR A 139 9.61 35.54 -10.92
C TYR A 139 10.74 35.71 -9.89
N CYS A 140 11.63 34.74 -9.78
CA CYS A 140 12.78 34.73 -8.88
C CYS A 140 14.04 35.25 -9.59
N ASP A 141 14.11 36.57 -9.82
CA ASP A 141 15.22 37.20 -10.56
C ASP A 141 16.20 38.01 -9.70
N GLY A 142 15.97 38.11 -8.38
CA GLY A 142 16.78 38.87 -7.45
C GLY A 142 16.39 40.36 -7.31
N VAL A 143 15.23 40.78 -7.83
CA VAL A 143 14.76 42.17 -7.78
C VAL A 143 13.32 42.24 -7.27
N GLU A 144 13.16 42.52 -5.97
CA GLU A 144 11.82 42.55 -5.36
C GLU A 144 10.84 43.50 -6.08
N ARG A 145 9.66 42.95 -6.41
CA ARG A 145 8.45 43.71 -6.71
C ARG A 145 7.24 43.01 -6.08
N ASN A 146 6.77 43.58 -4.98
CA ASN A 146 5.71 43.08 -4.09
C ASN A 146 4.54 44.08 -3.97
N ALA A 147 4.07 44.62 -5.10
CA ALA A 147 2.98 45.61 -5.11
C ALA A 147 1.75 45.06 -5.82
N ALA A 148 0.58 45.15 -5.17
CA ALA A 148 -0.70 44.70 -5.73
C ALA A 148 -0.98 45.33 -7.12
N GLY A 149 -1.46 44.52 -8.06
CA GLY A 149 -1.72 44.92 -9.45
C GLY A 149 -0.48 44.99 -10.35
N TYR A 150 0.68 44.50 -9.91
CA TYR A 150 1.86 44.27 -10.72
C TYR A 150 2.30 42.80 -10.63
N THR A 151 2.96 42.30 -11.68
CA THR A 151 3.60 40.98 -11.69
C THR A 151 4.62 40.86 -10.55
N LEU A 152 4.60 39.75 -9.81
CA LEU A 152 5.44 39.58 -8.62
C LEU A 152 6.86 39.14 -8.96
N HIS A 153 7.84 39.75 -8.30
CA HIS A 153 9.25 39.35 -8.39
C HIS A 153 9.83 39.18 -6.99
N ALA A 154 10.50 38.05 -6.76
CA ALA A 154 11.15 37.73 -5.51
C ALA A 154 12.58 38.32 -5.44
N PRO A 155 13.06 38.75 -4.26
CA PRO A 155 14.41 39.28 -4.07
C PRO A 155 15.54 38.24 -4.16
N PHE A 156 15.22 36.96 -4.39
CA PHE A 156 16.17 35.85 -4.57
C PHE A 156 16.11 35.25 -5.97
N ARG A 157 17.05 34.33 -6.25
CA ARG A 157 17.08 33.44 -7.42
C ARG A 157 17.01 31.99 -6.95
N LEU A 158 16.75 31.07 -7.87
CA LEU A 158 16.77 29.63 -7.60
C LEU A 158 18.13 29.04 -8.02
N ASP A 159 18.55 27.94 -7.39
CA ASP A 159 19.72 27.18 -7.83
C ASP A 159 19.28 25.97 -8.67
N ALA A 160 19.78 25.89 -9.90
CA ALA A 160 19.53 24.77 -10.81
C ALA A 160 20.13 23.44 -10.31
N ALA A 161 21.03 23.46 -9.31
CA ALA A 161 21.52 22.26 -8.62
C ALA A 161 20.51 21.67 -7.62
N GLY A 162 19.38 22.32 -7.39
CA GLY A 162 18.35 21.99 -6.41
C GLY A 162 18.20 23.09 -5.36
N VAL A 163 16.99 23.29 -4.85
CA VAL A 163 16.63 24.37 -3.92
C VAL A 163 15.42 23.97 -3.06
N THR A 164 15.42 24.29 -1.77
CA THR A 164 14.22 24.15 -0.93
C THR A 164 13.44 25.46 -0.90
N LEU A 165 12.16 25.39 -1.25
CA LEU A 165 11.22 26.53 -1.19
C LEU A 165 10.19 26.30 -0.09
N GLY A 166 9.86 27.35 0.66
CA GLY A 166 8.79 27.34 1.65
C GLY A 166 7.81 28.49 1.42
N LEU A 167 6.52 28.18 1.47
CA LEU A 167 5.42 29.13 1.52
C LEU A 167 4.88 29.16 2.95
N TYR A 168 4.70 30.36 3.50
CA TYR A 168 4.18 30.60 4.85
C TYR A 168 3.07 31.65 4.79
N ASP A 169 2.13 31.60 5.73
CA ASP A 169 1.03 32.56 5.82
C ASP A 169 1.44 33.86 6.54
N ALA A 170 0.46 34.76 6.72
CA ALA A 170 0.65 36.07 7.33
C ALA A 170 1.04 36.03 8.82
N ASP A 171 0.76 34.93 9.53
CA ASP A 171 1.16 34.70 10.92
C ASP A 171 2.50 33.95 11.01
N GLY A 172 3.06 33.55 9.87
CA GLY A 172 4.34 32.84 9.76
C GLY A 172 4.22 31.31 9.87
N ALA A 173 3.01 30.76 9.81
CA ALA A 173 2.79 29.32 9.80
C ALA A 173 3.09 28.73 8.42
N ARG A 174 3.68 27.53 8.36
CA ARG A 174 4.03 26.86 7.11
C ARG A 174 2.78 26.45 6.35
N VAL A 175 2.66 26.91 5.12
CA VAL A 175 1.58 26.58 4.18
C VAL A 175 2.00 25.39 3.29
N ASP A 176 3.17 25.47 2.66
CA ASP A 176 3.71 24.39 1.81
C ASP A 176 5.24 24.45 1.79
N VAL A 177 5.91 23.32 1.56
CA VAL A 177 7.37 23.23 1.34
C VAL A 177 7.66 22.22 0.24
N VAL A 178 8.60 22.57 -0.65
CA VAL A 178 9.11 21.68 -1.70
C VAL A 178 10.62 21.66 -1.73
N ASP A 179 11.19 20.45 -1.67
CA ASP A 179 12.60 20.19 -1.99
C ASP A 179 12.72 19.96 -3.50
N VAL A 180 13.08 21.00 -4.25
CA VAL A 180 13.23 20.96 -5.70
C VAL A 180 14.56 20.28 -6.06
N PRO A 181 14.57 19.21 -6.86
CA PRO A 181 15.79 18.56 -7.30
C PRO A 181 16.58 19.42 -8.30
N ALA A 182 17.76 18.95 -8.71
CA ALA A 182 18.49 19.60 -9.79
C ALA A 182 17.68 19.56 -11.11
N LEU A 183 17.41 20.72 -11.71
CA LEU A 183 16.63 20.84 -12.94
C LEU A 183 17.54 21.11 -14.14
N GLU A 184 17.20 20.52 -15.29
CA GLU A 184 17.80 20.91 -16.57
C GLU A 184 17.19 22.24 -17.09
N ARG A 185 17.73 22.77 -18.19
CA ARG A 185 17.23 24.04 -18.75
C ARG A 185 15.77 23.89 -19.18
N ASN A 186 14.96 24.91 -18.87
CA ASN A 186 13.52 24.95 -19.15
C ASN A 186 12.71 23.77 -18.58
N HIS A 187 13.28 22.95 -17.68
CA HIS A 187 12.52 21.92 -16.98
C HIS A 187 11.87 22.49 -15.72
N VAL A 188 10.79 21.85 -15.31
CA VAL A 188 10.01 22.13 -14.11
C VAL A 188 10.07 20.96 -13.14
N TYR A 189 9.91 21.30 -11.86
CA TYR A 189 9.38 20.37 -10.87
C TYR A 189 7.94 20.81 -10.62
N ARG A 190 6.98 19.91 -10.87
CA ARG A 190 5.54 20.24 -10.87
C ARG A 190 4.75 19.18 -10.10
N ARG A 191 3.59 19.54 -9.55
CA ARG A 191 2.68 18.57 -8.93
C ARG A 191 1.80 17.90 -9.97
N ASN A 192 1.72 16.58 -9.95
CA ASN A 192 0.76 15.81 -10.73
C ASN A 192 -0.68 16.19 -10.32
N GLN A 193 -1.57 16.45 -11.27
CA GLN A 193 -2.94 16.90 -10.96
C GLN A 193 -3.84 15.81 -10.36
N GLN A 194 -3.55 14.53 -10.64
CA GLN A 194 -4.37 13.42 -10.17
C GLN A 194 -3.87 12.87 -8.83
N SER A 195 -2.55 12.71 -8.64
CA SER A 195 -1.99 12.17 -7.39
C SER A 195 -1.51 13.23 -6.39
N GLY A 196 -1.20 14.45 -6.84
CA GLY A 196 -0.62 15.51 -6.01
C GLY A 196 0.89 15.37 -5.74
N ASP A 197 1.50 14.26 -6.18
CA ASP A 197 2.95 14.00 -6.07
C ASP A 197 3.77 14.97 -6.92
N TRP A 198 5.04 15.15 -6.56
CA TRP A 198 5.97 15.94 -7.36
C TRP A 198 6.67 15.11 -8.44
N GLU A 199 6.68 15.62 -9.67
CA GLU A 199 7.33 15.03 -10.84
C GLU A 199 8.30 16.04 -11.50
N LEU A 200 9.34 15.50 -12.15
CA LEU A 200 10.24 16.26 -13.02
C LEU A 200 9.68 16.19 -14.45
N SER A 201 9.44 17.34 -15.09
CA SER A 201 8.99 17.38 -16.49
C SER A 201 9.69 18.50 -17.29
N GLY A 202 9.70 18.36 -18.62
CA GLY A 202 9.97 19.46 -19.56
C GLY A 202 8.74 20.35 -19.81
N ASP A 203 7.55 19.83 -19.50
CA ASP A 203 6.25 20.42 -19.77
C ASP A 203 5.88 21.51 -18.74
N TYR A 204 6.47 22.70 -18.88
CA TYR A 204 6.09 23.82 -18.03
C TYR A 204 4.66 24.30 -18.32
N THR A 205 3.88 24.66 -17.29
CA THR A 205 2.45 25.03 -17.40
C THR A 205 2.05 26.38 -16.75
N PRO A 206 2.85 27.45 -16.89
CA PRO A 206 2.65 28.71 -16.15
C PRO A 206 1.28 29.35 -16.38
N GLY A 207 0.51 29.43 -15.29
CA GLY A 207 -0.82 30.01 -15.17
C GLY A 207 -1.97 29.00 -15.33
N MET A 208 -1.69 27.71 -15.39
CA MET A 208 -2.64 26.65 -15.77
C MET A 208 -2.42 25.36 -14.96
N ASP A 209 -3.35 24.41 -15.09
CA ASP A 209 -3.17 23.09 -14.51
C ASP A 209 -1.99 22.37 -15.18
N ASN A 210 -1.06 21.84 -14.37
CA ASN A 210 0.01 20.90 -14.73
C ASN A 210 -0.45 19.67 -15.55
N THR A 211 -0.74 19.86 -16.84
CA THR A 211 -1.10 18.82 -17.81
C THR A 211 -0.34 19.03 -19.11
N LEU A 212 -0.05 17.94 -19.83
CA LEU A 212 0.59 17.99 -21.15
C LEU A 212 -0.26 18.80 -22.16
N GLU A 213 -1.59 18.70 -22.11
CA GLU A 213 -2.49 19.51 -22.94
C GLU A 213 -2.23 21.01 -22.74
N ASN A 214 -2.21 21.47 -21.49
CA ASN A 214 -1.96 22.89 -21.18
C ASN A 214 -0.55 23.31 -21.60
N HIS A 215 0.47 22.48 -21.40
CA HIS A 215 1.84 22.77 -21.88
C HIS A 215 1.86 23.02 -23.40
N LEU A 216 1.24 22.13 -24.16
CA LEU A 216 1.19 22.19 -25.63
C LEU A 216 0.40 23.40 -26.17
N THR A 217 -0.41 24.09 -25.35
CA THR A 217 -1.07 25.36 -25.73
C THR A 217 -0.21 26.61 -25.57
N LEU A 218 0.93 26.56 -24.86
CA LEU A 218 1.68 27.77 -24.49
C LEU A 218 2.31 28.52 -25.66
N ASP A 219 2.78 27.78 -26.67
CA ASP A 219 3.40 28.36 -27.88
C ASP A 219 2.44 28.41 -29.08
N VAL A 220 1.18 27.99 -28.90
CA VAL A 220 0.30 27.61 -30.03
C VAL A 220 -1.18 27.93 -29.75
N GLU A 221 -1.86 28.65 -30.67
CA GLU A 221 -3.33 28.76 -30.63
C GLU A 221 -3.96 27.36 -30.69
N ALA A 222 -4.68 26.98 -29.61
CA ALA A 222 -5.28 25.65 -29.43
C ALA A 222 -5.97 25.13 -30.72
N SER A 223 -5.81 23.84 -30.99
CA SER A 223 -6.35 23.28 -32.22
C SER A 223 -7.88 23.14 -32.14
N ASP A 224 -8.60 23.79 -33.05
CA ASP A 224 -10.04 23.56 -33.29
C ASP A 224 -10.32 22.16 -33.91
N SER A 225 -9.39 21.21 -33.84
CA SER A 225 -9.54 19.89 -34.46
C SER A 225 -10.54 19.03 -33.68
N PRO A 226 -11.52 18.39 -34.33
CA PRO A 226 -12.50 17.54 -33.67
C PRO A 226 -12.00 16.10 -33.45
N LEU A 227 -10.68 15.85 -33.61
CA LEU A 227 -10.07 14.54 -33.52
C LEU A 227 -9.51 14.30 -32.12
N VAL A 228 -9.96 13.22 -31.48
CA VAL A 228 -9.45 12.78 -30.17
C VAL A 228 -8.82 11.40 -30.29
N ILE A 229 -7.79 11.12 -29.49
CA ILE A 229 -7.30 9.75 -29.30
C ILE A 229 -8.36 9.03 -28.46
N SER A 230 -9.17 8.15 -29.07
CA SER A 230 -10.26 7.47 -28.34
C SER A 230 -9.75 6.28 -27.52
N GLU A 231 -8.78 5.54 -28.02
CA GLU A 231 -8.31 4.31 -27.38
C GLU A 231 -6.85 4.03 -27.74
N ALA A 232 -6.05 3.53 -26.81
CA ALA A 232 -4.74 2.97 -27.13
C ALA A 232 -4.41 1.74 -26.28
N ALA A 233 -3.63 0.81 -26.86
CA ALA A 233 -3.24 -0.44 -26.23
C ALA A 233 -1.77 -0.77 -26.57
N SER A 234 -0.89 -0.70 -25.56
CA SER A 234 0.54 -0.98 -25.72
C SER A 234 0.91 -2.46 -25.75
N ALA A 235 -0.06 -3.36 -25.52
CA ALA A 235 0.17 -4.80 -25.50
C ALA A 235 -0.97 -5.63 -26.11
N ASN A 236 -1.52 -5.22 -27.26
CA ASN A 236 -2.53 -5.99 -28.00
C ASN A 236 -1.97 -7.35 -28.52
N ARG A 237 -2.67 -8.44 -28.21
CA ARG A 237 -2.34 -9.85 -28.53
C ARG A 237 -3.53 -10.66 -29.02
N THR A 238 -4.77 -10.24 -28.77
CA THR A 238 -5.99 -10.95 -29.17
C THR A 238 -7.07 -10.10 -29.83
N TYR A 239 -7.02 -8.77 -29.78
CA TYR A 239 -8.04 -7.88 -30.38
C TYR A 239 -7.75 -7.52 -31.84
N ALA A 240 -6.94 -6.49 -32.10
CA ALA A 240 -6.74 -5.94 -33.45
C ALA A 240 -5.60 -6.67 -34.20
N ARG A 241 -5.94 -7.51 -35.19
CA ARG A 241 -4.95 -8.09 -36.13
C ARG A 241 -4.80 -7.23 -37.37
N ASP A 242 -3.56 -7.03 -37.82
CA ASP A 242 -3.27 -6.46 -39.14
C ASP A 242 -3.64 -7.43 -40.28
N ALA A 243 -3.64 -6.97 -41.54
CA ALA A 243 -3.95 -7.78 -42.70
C ALA A 243 -2.93 -8.90 -43.01
N SER A 244 -1.80 -8.93 -42.30
CA SER A 244 -0.85 -10.06 -42.33
C SER A 244 -1.19 -11.15 -41.30
N GLY A 245 -2.09 -10.84 -40.36
CA GLY A 245 -2.52 -11.72 -39.26
C GLY A 245 -1.68 -11.56 -37.99
N GLU A 246 -0.82 -10.55 -37.93
CA GLU A 246 0.00 -10.21 -36.76
C GLU A 246 -0.73 -9.22 -35.85
N TYR A 247 -0.34 -9.22 -34.57
CA TYR A 247 -0.84 -8.28 -33.57
C TYR A 247 0.23 -7.23 -33.28
N HIS A 248 -0.17 -5.96 -33.30
CA HIS A 248 0.66 -4.83 -32.92
C HIS A 248 -0.07 -3.97 -31.91
N ASP A 249 0.73 -3.27 -31.12
CA ASP A 249 0.33 -2.17 -30.26
C ASP A 249 -0.43 -1.14 -31.13
N TYR A 250 -1.49 -0.50 -30.64
CA TYR A 250 -2.34 0.36 -31.48
C TYR A 250 -2.84 1.62 -30.78
N ILE A 251 -3.24 2.57 -31.62
CA ILE A 251 -3.81 3.87 -31.29
C ILE A 251 -5.07 4.02 -32.16
N GLU A 252 -6.17 4.47 -31.58
CA GLU A 252 -7.41 4.79 -32.26
C GLU A 252 -7.69 6.29 -32.17
N ILE A 253 -8.13 6.88 -33.28
CA ILE A 253 -8.54 8.27 -33.37
C ILE A 253 -10.02 8.34 -33.74
N TYR A 254 -10.81 9.01 -32.91
CA TYR A 254 -12.21 9.28 -33.13
C TYR A 254 -12.43 10.71 -33.64
N ASN A 255 -13.30 10.84 -34.65
CA ASN A 255 -13.76 12.12 -35.14
C ASN A 255 -15.11 12.49 -34.53
N THR A 256 -15.08 13.42 -33.57
CA THR A 256 -16.27 13.92 -32.86
C THR A 256 -17.23 14.74 -33.74
N SER A 257 -16.80 15.16 -34.95
CA SER A 257 -17.58 16.05 -35.81
C SER A 257 -18.53 15.33 -36.78
N GLY A 258 -19.50 16.09 -37.28
CA GLY A 258 -20.47 15.65 -38.29
C GLY A 258 -19.97 15.62 -39.74
N GLU A 259 -18.69 15.89 -39.99
CA GLU A 259 -18.07 15.90 -41.33
C GLU A 259 -16.78 15.06 -41.33
N ALA A 260 -16.32 14.59 -42.49
CA ALA A 260 -15.08 13.83 -42.57
C ALA A 260 -13.84 14.73 -42.46
N VAL A 261 -12.83 14.31 -41.69
CA VAL A 261 -11.58 15.05 -41.47
C VAL A 261 -10.45 14.42 -42.30
N ASP A 262 -9.72 15.25 -43.05
CA ASP A 262 -8.50 14.86 -43.76
C ASP A 262 -7.32 14.88 -42.77
N LEU A 263 -6.59 13.76 -42.69
CA LEU A 263 -5.42 13.60 -41.82
C LEU A 263 -4.12 14.03 -42.53
N SER A 264 -4.17 14.46 -43.79
CA SER A 264 -2.98 14.81 -44.57
C SER A 264 -2.19 15.94 -43.91
N GLY A 265 -1.04 15.61 -43.32
CA GLY A 265 -0.16 16.55 -42.61
C GLY A 265 -0.21 16.45 -41.08
N TYR A 266 -1.22 15.78 -40.50
CA TYR A 266 -1.24 15.47 -39.07
C TYR A 266 -0.05 14.59 -38.69
N THR A 267 0.32 14.58 -37.40
CA THR A 267 1.37 13.72 -36.85
C THR A 267 0.92 12.99 -35.58
N LEU A 268 1.53 11.84 -35.30
CA LEU A 268 1.50 11.15 -34.01
C LEU A 268 2.92 11.04 -33.44
N SER A 269 3.04 11.16 -32.12
CA SER A 269 4.29 10.92 -31.39
C SER A 269 4.04 10.29 -30.01
N ASP A 270 4.90 9.34 -29.65
CA ASP A 270 5.20 8.79 -28.31
C ASP A 270 6.38 9.53 -27.64
N ASP A 271 6.59 10.81 -27.98
CA ASP A 271 7.79 11.59 -27.64
C ASP A 271 7.46 13.09 -27.71
N GLU A 272 7.43 13.75 -26.56
CA GLU A 272 7.11 15.17 -26.39
C GLU A 272 8.17 16.07 -27.06
N ASP A 273 9.44 15.64 -27.06
CA ASP A 273 10.56 16.33 -27.72
C ASP A 273 10.51 16.23 -29.25
N ASP A 274 9.70 15.33 -29.84
CA ASP A 274 9.56 15.12 -31.29
C ASP A 274 8.10 14.90 -31.72
N LEU A 275 7.24 15.91 -31.53
CA LEU A 275 5.82 15.89 -31.94
C LEU A 275 5.55 15.52 -33.42
N ALA A 276 6.58 15.48 -34.27
CA ALA A 276 6.49 15.13 -35.69
C ALA A 276 6.99 13.71 -36.05
N LYS A 277 7.23 12.85 -35.05
CA LYS A 277 7.85 11.51 -35.16
C LYS A 277 7.28 10.61 -36.26
N TRP A 278 5.96 10.64 -36.47
CA TRP A 278 5.28 9.98 -37.59
C TRP A 278 4.19 10.86 -38.19
N THR A 279 4.20 11.05 -39.52
CA THR A 279 3.19 11.83 -40.26
C THR A 279 2.19 10.90 -40.95
N PHE A 280 0.90 11.24 -40.91
CA PHE A 280 -0.12 10.50 -41.65
C PHE A 280 0.10 10.56 -43.17
N PRO A 281 -0.17 9.47 -43.91
CA PRO A 281 0.01 9.45 -45.36
C PRO A 281 -1.06 10.28 -46.08
N GLU A 282 -0.66 10.91 -47.20
CA GLU A 282 -1.55 11.74 -48.04
C GLU A 282 -2.83 10.99 -48.45
N GLY A 283 -3.99 11.57 -48.14
CA GLY A 283 -5.31 10.99 -48.39
C GLY A 283 -5.86 10.07 -47.30
N ALA A 284 -5.16 9.91 -46.16
CA ALA A 284 -5.76 9.35 -44.96
C ALA A 284 -6.87 10.30 -44.44
N SER A 285 -7.99 9.74 -43.96
CA SER A 285 -9.10 10.54 -43.42
C SER A 285 -9.95 9.74 -42.46
N VAL A 286 -10.59 10.43 -41.50
CA VAL A 286 -11.54 9.85 -40.56
C VAL A 286 -12.96 10.29 -40.97
N PRO A 287 -13.91 9.36 -41.21
CA PRO A 287 -15.31 9.71 -41.50
C PRO A 287 -15.96 10.51 -40.35
N ALA A 288 -17.06 11.22 -40.65
CA ALA A 288 -17.91 11.85 -39.64
C ALA A 288 -18.38 10.84 -38.59
N GLY A 289 -18.14 11.08 -37.30
CA GLY A 289 -18.43 10.11 -36.22
C GLY A 289 -17.72 8.76 -36.38
N GLY A 290 -16.63 8.73 -37.16
CA GLY A 290 -15.86 7.52 -37.47
C GLY A 290 -14.57 7.40 -36.68
N TYR A 291 -13.93 6.25 -36.83
CA TYR A 291 -12.71 5.86 -36.12
C TYR A 291 -11.61 5.50 -37.13
N ALA A 292 -10.36 5.80 -36.80
CA ALA A 292 -9.18 5.39 -37.57
C ALA A 292 -8.18 4.67 -36.65
N LEU A 293 -7.84 3.43 -37.01
CA LEU A 293 -6.91 2.60 -36.26
C LEU A 293 -5.49 2.72 -36.85
N VAL A 294 -4.51 3.00 -35.99
CA VAL A 294 -3.09 3.14 -36.31
C VAL A 294 -2.30 2.10 -35.51
N TYR A 295 -1.60 1.22 -36.20
CA TYR A 295 -0.73 0.22 -35.56
C TYR A 295 0.65 0.81 -35.24
N ALA A 296 0.95 1.01 -33.96
CA ALA A 296 2.27 1.34 -33.42
C ALA A 296 3.20 0.11 -33.52
N SER A 297 3.64 -0.16 -34.75
CA SER A 297 4.28 -1.41 -35.14
C SER A 297 5.80 -1.31 -35.36
N GLY A 298 6.36 -0.10 -35.31
CA GLY A 298 7.75 0.18 -35.67
C GLY A 298 8.03 0.10 -37.18
N ARG A 299 6.99 0.24 -38.03
CA ARG A 299 7.08 0.09 -39.49
C ARG A 299 6.95 1.46 -40.18
N THR A 300 7.70 1.66 -41.25
CA THR A 300 7.72 2.93 -42.01
C THR A 300 6.87 2.92 -43.29
N GLU A 301 6.16 1.82 -43.58
CA GLU A 301 5.33 1.67 -44.76
C GLU A 301 3.93 1.19 -44.37
N SER A 302 2.90 1.99 -44.66
CA SER A 302 1.51 1.55 -44.66
C SER A 302 1.28 0.49 -45.75
N ALA A 303 0.89 -0.72 -45.34
CA ALA A 303 0.56 -1.82 -46.23
C ALA A 303 -0.96 -1.99 -46.36
N ASN A 304 -1.45 -2.39 -47.52
CA ASN A 304 -2.85 -2.77 -47.79
C ASN A 304 -3.95 -1.73 -47.46
N GLY A 305 -3.60 -0.50 -47.08
CA GLY A 305 -4.54 0.53 -46.61
C GLY A 305 -4.60 0.69 -45.09
N GLU A 306 -3.79 -0.06 -44.33
CA GLU A 306 -3.67 0.05 -42.88
C GLU A 306 -2.63 1.11 -42.50
N LEU A 307 -2.90 1.86 -41.43
CA LEU A 307 -1.99 2.86 -40.90
C LEU A 307 -0.99 2.19 -39.96
N HIS A 308 0.30 2.38 -40.21
CA HIS A 308 1.38 1.84 -39.38
C HIS A 308 2.33 2.97 -38.98
N ALA A 309 2.37 3.27 -37.67
CA ALA A 309 3.32 4.22 -37.12
C ALA A 309 4.72 3.60 -37.01
N SER A 310 5.74 4.47 -37.14
CA SER A 310 7.16 4.10 -37.13
C SER A 310 7.75 3.84 -35.75
N PHE A 311 6.95 4.00 -34.69
CA PHE A 311 7.28 3.69 -33.30
C PHE A 311 6.41 2.54 -32.75
N LYS A 312 6.62 2.20 -31.48
CA LYS A 312 5.90 1.19 -30.70
C LYS A 312 5.62 1.78 -29.32
N LEU A 313 4.55 1.34 -28.68
CA LEU A 313 4.21 1.85 -27.35
C LEU A 313 4.95 1.13 -26.21
N SER A 314 5.20 1.84 -25.12
CA SER A 314 5.72 1.38 -23.83
C SER A 314 4.68 0.60 -23.03
N SER A 315 5.09 -0.50 -22.37
CA SER A 315 4.25 -1.22 -21.41
C SER A 315 4.16 -0.54 -20.04
N GLU A 316 5.11 0.34 -19.73
CA GLU A 316 5.24 1.01 -18.42
C GLU A 316 4.51 2.37 -18.38
N GLY A 317 3.84 2.74 -19.48
CA GLY A 317 3.30 4.08 -19.71
C GLY A 317 4.26 4.99 -20.49
N GLU A 318 3.69 6.01 -21.13
CA GLU A 318 4.35 7.11 -21.87
C GLU A 318 3.28 8.12 -22.37
N SER A 319 3.71 9.32 -22.76
CA SER A 319 2.82 10.32 -23.37
C SER A 319 2.55 10.01 -24.84
N LEU A 320 1.32 10.23 -25.31
CA LEU A 320 0.92 10.04 -26.70
C LEU A 320 0.17 11.27 -27.22
N ILE A 321 0.70 11.87 -28.29
CA ILE A 321 0.25 13.15 -28.83
C ILE A 321 -0.16 13.02 -30.30
N LEU A 322 -1.34 13.55 -30.63
CA LEU A 322 -1.85 13.79 -31.98
C LEU A 322 -1.76 15.29 -32.28
N CYS A 323 -1.02 15.68 -33.31
CA CYS A 323 -0.97 17.07 -33.78
C CYS A 323 -1.64 17.24 -35.14
N ASP A 324 -2.21 18.42 -35.38
CA ASP A 324 -2.78 18.83 -36.66
C ASP A 324 -1.72 19.19 -37.71
N ALA A 325 -2.18 19.51 -38.92
CA ALA A 325 -1.30 19.83 -40.06
C ALA A 325 -0.48 21.13 -39.88
N GLU A 326 -0.82 21.96 -38.90
CA GLU A 326 -0.07 23.14 -38.50
C GLU A 326 0.94 22.83 -37.37
N GLY A 327 0.97 21.60 -36.85
CA GLY A 327 1.86 21.14 -35.78
C GLY A 327 1.31 21.41 -34.38
N ARG A 328 0.01 21.63 -34.24
CA ARG A 328 -0.66 22.01 -32.99
C ARG A 328 -1.29 20.80 -32.35
N ALA A 329 -1.20 20.64 -31.03
CA ALA A 329 -1.86 19.52 -30.34
C ALA A 329 -3.38 19.54 -30.57
N ALA A 330 -3.90 18.45 -31.12
CA ALA A 330 -5.32 18.19 -31.32
C ALA A 330 -5.88 17.28 -30.21
N SER A 331 -5.05 16.37 -29.70
CA SER A 331 -5.35 15.51 -28.56
C SER A 331 -4.05 14.93 -28.00
N SER A 332 -3.96 14.83 -26.68
CA SER A 332 -2.83 14.22 -25.96
C SER A 332 -3.35 13.37 -24.81
N ILE A 333 -2.70 12.25 -24.52
CA ILE A 333 -2.98 11.40 -23.36
C ILE A 333 -1.68 10.90 -22.73
N ASP A 334 -1.68 10.82 -21.41
CA ASP A 334 -0.63 10.15 -20.66
C ASP A 334 -1.06 8.69 -20.48
N LEU A 335 -0.41 7.75 -21.18
CA LEU A 335 -0.75 6.34 -21.07
C LEU A 335 -0.23 5.78 -19.74
N PRO A 336 -1.09 5.13 -18.93
CA PRO A 336 -0.61 4.37 -17.77
C PRO A 336 0.12 3.10 -18.24
N ALA A 337 0.74 2.39 -17.28
CA ALA A 337 1.16 1.02 -17.52
C ALA A 337 -0.06 0.13 -17.84
N LEU A 338 0.01 -0.69 -18.90
CA LEU A 338 -1.10 -1.50 -19.40
C LEU A 338 -0.73 -2.99 -19.48
N LEU A 339 -1.68 -3.84 -19.11
CA LEU A 339 -1.57 -5.29 -19.24
C LEU A 339 -1.74 -5.77 -20.69
N SER A 340 -1.34 -7.03 -20.96
CA SER A 340 -1.64 -7.72 -22.23
C SER A 340 -3.15 -7.67 -22.54
N ASP A 341 -3.51 -7.16 -23.72
CA ASP A 341 -4.91 -6.95 -24.14
C ASP A 341 -5.76 -6.04 -23.22
N GLN A 342 -5.12 -5.12 -22.49
CA GLN A 342 -5.77 -3.96 -21.88
C GLN A 342 -5.62 -2.74 -22.79
N ALA A 343 -6.58 -1.83 -22.72
CA ALA A 343 -6.54 -0.53 -23.39
C ALA A 343 -6.83 0.59 -22.39
N TYR A 344 -6.41 1.81 -22.73
CA TYR A 344 -6.85 3.04 -22.10
C TYR A 344 -7.84 3.71 -23.04
N SER A 345 -9.10 3.74 -22.65
CA SER A 345 -10.24 4.07 -23.54
C SER A 345 -11.04 5.23 -22.97
N LEU A 346 -11.28 6.26 -23.79
CA LEU A 346 -12.18 7.38 -23.48
C LEU A 346 -13.63 6.87 -23.44
N ASP A 347 -14.30 6.96 -22.30
CA ASP A 347 -15.62 6.38 -22.06
C ASP A 347 -16.79 7.28 -22.54
N GLU A 348 -18.03 6.89 -22.22
CA GLU A 348 -19.23 7.66 -22.58
C GLU A 348 -19.47 8.93 -21.74
N ASN A 349 -18.75 9.09 -20.62
CA ASN A 349 -18.76 10.30 -19.79
C ASN A 349 -17.69 11.31 -20.24
N GLY A 350 -16.68 10.85 -20.99
CA GLY A 350 -15.52 11.64 -21.42
C GLY A 350 -14.30 11.46 -20.51
N GLU A 351 -14.25 10.41 -19.71
CA GLU A 351 -13.13 10.05 -18.85
C GLU A 351 -12.37 8.85 -19.42
N TYR A 352 -11.05 8.81 -19.27
CA TYR A 352 -10.28 7.64 -19.71
C TYR A 352 -10.28 6.55 -18.64
N THR A 353 -10.51 5.30 -19.06
CA THR A 353 -10.55 4.14 -18.17
C THR A 353 -9.77 2.96 -18.73
N THR A 354 -9.22 2.14 -17.84
CA THR A 354 -8.64 0.82 -18.14
C THR A 354 -9.57 -0.34 -17.77
N GLY A 355 -10.77 -0.03 -17.27
CA GLY A 355 -11.81 -0.99 -16.87
C GLY A 355 -12.76 -1.41 -18.00
N LEU A 356 -12.61 -0.82 -19.20
CA LEU A 356 -13.33 -1.22 -20.40
C LEU A 356 -12.50 -2.22 -21.21
N ALA A 357 -13.14 -3.27 -21.74
CA ALA A 357 -12.48 -4.19 -22.65
C ALA A 357 -12.22 -3.52 -24.02
N PRO A 358 -11.04 -3.69 -24.64
CA PRO A 358 -10.67 -2.94 -25.84
C PRO A 358 -11.70 -3.02 -27.00
N THR A 359 -11.93 -1.89 -27.67
CA THR A 359 -13.00 -1.70 -28.67
C THR A 359 -12.54 -1.26 -30.07
N PRO A 360 -11.43 -1.78 -30.63
CA PRO A 360 -10.81 -1.22 -31.84
C PRO A 360 -11.74 -1.23 -33.06
N GLY A 361 -11.95 -0.05 -33.63
CA GLY A 361 -12.83 0.27 -34.75
C GLY A 361 -14.29 0.56 -34.38
N LEU A 362 -14.61 0.70 -33.09
CA LEU A 362 -15.97 0.83 -32.56
C LEU A 362 -16.03 1.86 -31.41
N PRO A 363 -17.22 2.42 -31.09
CA PRO A 363 -17.36 3.29 -29.91
C PRO A 363 -17.03 2.56 -28.61
N ASN A 364 -16.21 3.19 -27.76
CA ASN A 364 -15.81 2.73 -26.43
C ASN A 364 -17.00 2.57 -25.48
N THR A 365 -17.64 1.42 -25.56
CA THR A 365 -18.85 1.10 -24.78
C THR A 365 -18.86 -0.39 -24.46
N ALA A 366 -19.49 -0.75 -23.33
CA ALA A 366 -19.70 -2.15 -22.97
C ALA A 366 -20.42 -2.95 -24.08
N GLN A 367 -21.30 -2.30 -24.87
CA GLN A 367 -21.99 -2.92 -26.00
C GLN A 367 -21.04 -3.28 -27.16
N SER A 368 -20.07 -2.42 -27.49
CA SER A 368 -19.04 -2.71 -28.51
C SER A 368 -18.10 -3.83 -28.05
N ALA A 369 -17.64 -3.76 -26.79
CA ALA A 369 -16.80 -4.78 -26.17
C ALA A 369 -17.47 -6.17 -26.21
N GLU A 370 -18.73 -6.23 -25.79
CA GLU A 370 -19.57 -7.43 -25.84
C GLU A 370 -19.76 -7.93 -27.28
N SER A 371 -19.91 -7.04 -28.25
CA SER A 371 -20.04 -7.41 -29.67
C SER A 371 -18.77 -8.07 -30.23
N LEU A 372 -17.57 -7.56 -29.89
CA LEU A 372 -16.30 -8.16 -30.29
C LEU A 372 -16.09 -9.53 -29.62
N ARG A 373 -16.41 -9.65 -28.34
CA ARG A 373 -16.38 -10.90 -27.57
C ARG A 373 -17.33 -11.94 -28.16
N ALA A 374 -18.57 -11.55 -28.46
CA ALA A 374 -19.57 -12.40 -29.09
C ALA A 374 -19.14 -12.87 -30.49
N ALA A 375 -18.38 -12.07 -31.25
CA ALA A 375 -17.83 -12.49 -32.54
C ALA A 375 -16.80 -13.63 -32.41
N VAL A 376 -15.95 -13.62 -31.37
CA VAL A 376 -15.05 -14.74 -31.05
C VAL A 376 -15.86 -15.99 -30.71
N ALA A 377 -16.85 -15.86 -29.82
CA ALA A 377 -17.72 -16.98 -29.42
C ALA A 377 -18.52 -17.56 -30.60
N GLN A 378 -19.00 -16.74 -31.55
CA GLN A 378 -19.67 -17.20 -32.77
C GLN A 378 -18.75 -17.97 -33.72
N GLY A 379 -17.44 -17.68 -33.70
CA GLY A 379 -16.42 -18.44 -34.43
C GLY A 379 -16.08 -19.80 -33.82
N ASN A 380 -16.47 -20.04 -32.56
CA ASN A 380 -16.11 -21.24 -31.81
C ASN A 380 -16.94 -22.47 -32.21
N ALA A 381 -16.45 -23.19 -33.22
CA ALA A 381 -17.08 -24.42 -33.69
C ALA A 381 -17.08 -25.59 -32.69
N SER A 382 -16.40 -25.48 -31.54
CA SER A 382 -16.37 -26.55 -30.53
C SER A 382 -17.61 -26.56 -29.62
N GLY A 383 -18.23 -25.39 -29.40
CA GLY A 383 -19.32 -25.22 -28.44
C GLY A 383 -18.90 -25.30 -26.96
N VAL A 384 -17.60 -25.23 -26.65
CA VAL A 384 -17.10 -25.12 -25.27
C VAL A 384 -16.69 -23.68 -24.98
N TYR A 385 -17.22 -23.12 -23.89
CA TYR A 385 -17.06 -21.70 -23.50
C TYR A 385 -16.66 -21.56 -22.04
N ILE A 386 -16.03 -20.45 -21.68
CA ILE A 386 -15.90 -19.97 -20.30
C ILE A 386 -17.32 -19.61 -19.82
N ASN A 387 -17.76 -20.18 -18.70
CA ASN A 387 -19.14 -20.11 -18.23
C ASN A 387 -19.33 -19.21 -17.01
N GLU A 388 -18.48 -19.37 -16.01
CA GLU A 388 -18.55 -18.66 -14.73
C GLU A 388 -17.17 -18.72 -14.07
N PHE A 389 -16.81 -17.71 -13.30
CA PHE A 389 -15.61 -17.74 -12.45
C PHE A 389 -15.78 -16.84 -11.22
N MET A 390 -14.94 -17.05 -10.21
CA MET A 390 -14.93 -16.23 -9.00
C MET A 390 -13.50 -16.22 -8.42
N THR A 391 -13.01 -15.04 -8.06
CA THR A 391 -11.87 -14.90 -7.14
C THR A 391 -12.33 -15.24 -5.73
N SER A 392 -11.58 -16.08 -5.03
CA SER A 392 -11.96 -16.76 -3.79
C SER A 392 -12.68 -15.87 -2.77
N ALA A 393 -13.83 -16.34 -2.29
CA ALA A 393 -14.48 -15.86 -1.07
C ALA A 393 -14.20 -16.83 0.10
N ASP A 394 -14.55 -16.44 1.32
CA ASP A 394 -14.13 -17.11 2.58
C ASP A 394 -14.62 -18.58 2.78
N ASP A 395 -15.45 -19.13 1.89
CA ASP A 395 -15.99 -20.50 1.96
C ASP A 395 -15.37 -21.51 0.97
N GLN A 396 -14.74 -21.03 -0.12
CA GLN A 396 -13.98 -21.83 -1.08
C GLN A 396 -12.48 -21.59 -0.87
N PRO A 397 -11.62 -22.63 -0.84
CA PRO A 397 -10.19 -22.44 -0.52
C PRO A 397 -9.36 -21.81 -1.64
N HIS A 398 -9.92 -21.69 -2.84
CA HIS A 398 -9.25 -21.23 -4.06
C HIS A 398 -10.25 -20.50 -4.97
N ASP A 399 -9.72 -19.57 -5.76
CA ASP A 399 -10.37 -19.06 -6.98
C ASP A 399 -10.81 -20.24 -7.85
N TRP A 400 -11.87 -20.07 -8.63
CA TRP A 400 -12.34 -21.12 -9.53
C TRP A 400 -12.86 -20.57 -10.85
N LEU A 401 -12.85 -21.46 -11.85
CA LEU A 401 -13.27 -21.21 -13.21
C LEU A 401 -14.09 -22.41 -13.70
N GLU A 402 -15.13 -22.14 -14.46
CA GLU A 402 -15.94 -23.17 -15.10
C GLU A 402 -16.00 -23.04 -16.63
N LEU A 403 -15.93 -24.19 -17.30
CA LEU A 403 -16.26 -24.33 -18.71
C LEU A 403 -17.61 -25.04 -18.90
N TYR A 404 -18.38 -24.61 -19.90
CA TYR A 404 -19.65 -25.25 -20.31
C TYR A 404 -19.56 -25.76 -21.74
N ASN A 405 -19.99 -27.02 -21.98
CA ASN A 405 -20.14 -27.59 -23.32
C ASN A 405 -21.60 -27.48 -23.80
N SER A 406 -21.91 -26.44 -24.56
CA SER A 406 -23.24 -26.23 -25.15
C SER A 406 -23.51 -27.09 -26.40
N SER A 407 -22.52 -27.88 -26.85
CA SER A 407 -22.66 -28.71 -28.05
C SER A 407 -23.46 -30.00 -27.77
N ALA A 408 -23.94 -30.63 -28.85
CA ALA A 408 -24.59 -31.93 -28.79
C ALA A 408 -23.60 -33.13 -28.78
N GLN A 409 -22.31 -32.90 -28.58
CA GLN A 409 -21.26 -33.92 -28.61
C GLN A 409 -20.32 -33.81 -27.41
N ALA A 410 -19.69 -34.92 -27.03
CA ALA A 410 -18.63 -34.89 -26.03
C ALA A 410 -17.38 -34.26 -26.67
N VAL A 411 -16.81 -33.26 -26.00
CA VAL A 411 -15.64 -32.52 -26.50
C VAL A 411 -14.41 -32.90 -25.68
N ASP A 412 -13.40 -33.41 -26.38
CA ASP A 412 -12.09 -33.69 -25.81
C ASP A 412 -11.26 -32.39 -25.81
N VAL A 413 -10.95 -31.90 -24.61
CA VAL A 413 -10.22 -30.64 -24.39
C VAL A 413 -8.75 -30.90 -24.04
N SER A 414 -8.25 -32.13 -24.21
CA SER A 414 -6.85 -32.49 -23.93
C SER A 414 -5.87 -31.56 -24.64
N GLY A 415 -4.93 -30.96 -23.88
CA GLY A 415 -3.90 -30.06 -24.42
C GLY A 415 -4.38 -28.68 -24.90
N TRP A 416 -5.68 -28.37 -24.76
CA TRP A 416 -6.21 -27.01 -24.81
C TRP A 416 -5.61 -26.20 -23.65
N GLY A 417 -5.63 -24.87 -23.75
CA GLY A 417 -5.05 -23.99 -22.73
C GLY A 417 -6.01 -22.98 -22.15
N LEU A 418 -5.70 -22.61 -20.90
CA LEU A 418 -6.24 -21.44 -20.20
C LEU A 418 -5.12 -20.42 -19.97
N SER A 419 -5.45 -19.14 -20.03
CA SER A 419 -4.55 -18.04 -19.69
C SER A 419 -5.31 -16.82 -19.20
N ASP A 420 -4.66 -16.03 -18.34
CA ASP A 420 -4.94 -14.65 -17.94
C ASP A 420 -4.10 -13.62 -18.73
N ASP A 421 -3.09 -14.08 -19.48
CA ASP A 421 -2.16 -13.26 -20.26
C ASP A 421 -2.19 -13.65 -21.75
N GLY A 422 -2.48 -12.66 -22.61
CA GLY A 422 -2.56 -12.80 -24.07
C GLY A 422 -1.22 -13.11 -24.74
N ALA A 423 -0.08 -12.82 -24.11
CA ALA A 423 1.24 -13.22 -24.61
C ALA A 423 1.51 -14.72 -24.43
N THR A 424 0.80 -15.38 -23.50
CA THR A 424 0.94 -16.81 -23.20
C THR A 424 -0.40 -17.56 -23.26
N PRO A 425 -1.11 -17.63 -24.41
CA PRO A 425 -2.51 -18.09 -24.53
C PRO A 425 -2.78 -19.56 -24.14
N ARG A 426 -1.75 -20.30 -23.68
CA ARG A 426 -1.83 -21.65 -23.11
C ARG A 426 -0.91 -21.77 -21.88
N LYS A 427 -0.97 -20.79 -20.97
CA LYS A 427 -0.22 -20.68 -19.71
C LYS A 427 -0.37 -21.94 -18.87
N TRP A 428 -1.61 -22.38 -18.66
CA TRP A 428 -1.93 -23.73 -18.18
C TRP A 428 -2.57 -24.56 -19.28
N ARG A 429 -2.54 -25.90 -19.16
CA ARG A 429 -3.08 -26.83 -20.17
C ARG A 429 -3.84 -27.99 -19.55
N PHE A 430 -4.98 -28.31 -20.16
CA PHE A 430 -5.80 -29.45 -19.73
C PHE A 430 -5.04 -30.78 -19.90
N PRO A 431 -5.07 -31.68 -18.89
CA PRO A 431 -4.46 -33.00 -18.98
C PRO A 431 -5.01 -33.88 -20.11
N GLU A 432 -4.23 -34.87 -20.52
CA GLU A 432 -4.66 -35.91 -21.47
C GLU A 432 -5.85 -36.72 -20.93
N GLY A 433 -6.91 -36.79 -21.73
CA GLY A 433 -8.16 -37.49 -21.41
C GLY A 433 -9.25 -36.64 -20.77
N THR A 434 -9.08 -35.32 -20.65
CA THR A 434 -10.15 -34.43 -20.17
C THR A 434 -11.23 -34.26 -21.24
N VAL A 435 -12.44 -34.72 -20.94
CA VAL A 435 -13.60 -34.69 -21.86
C VAL A 435 -14.82 -34.11 -21.16
N ILE A 436 -15.40 -33.05 -21.72
CA ILE A 436 -16.67 -32.46 -21.25
C ILE A 436 -17.81 -33.10 -22.07
N GLN A 437 -18.80 -33.68 -21.39
CA GLN A 437 -19.95 -34.33 -22.05
C GLN A 437 -20.95 -33.29 -22.58
N PRO A 438 -21.88 -33.64 -23.51
CA PRO A 438 -22.86 -32.69 -24.05
C PRO A 438 -23.74 -32.11 -22.95
N GLY A 439 -23.79 -30.78 -22.81
CA GLY A 439 -24.59 -30.08 -21.80
C GLY A 439 -24.06 -30.15 -20.37
N GLU A 440 -22.86 -30.71 -20.16
CA GLU A 440 -22.21 -30.73 -18.85
C GLU A 440 -21.22 -29.56 -18.68
N TYR A 441 -20.85 -29.34 -17.42
CA TYR A 441 -19.94 -28.30 -16.95
C TYR A 441 -18.63 -28.91 -16.44
N LEU A 442 -17.57 -28.10 -16.36
CA LEU A 442 -16.28 -28.49 -15.79
C LEU A 442 -15.72 -27.33 -14.95
N THR A 443 -15.93 -27.40 -13.63
CA THR A 443 -15.27 -26.51 -12.67
C THR A 443 -13.83 -26.96 -12.39
N LEU A 444 -12.91 -26.01 -12.26
CA LEU A 444 -11.53 -26.21 -11.83
C LEU A 444 -11.06 -25.06 -10.92
N TYR A 445 -10.04 -25.32 -10.09
CA TYR A 445 -9.47 -24.31 -9.19
C TYR A 445 -8.28 -23.57 -9.81
N MET A 446 -8.22 -22.26 -9.65
CA MET A 446 -7.08 -21.42 -10.05
C MET A 446 -6.20 -21.19 -8.80
N SER A 447 -5.47 -22.22 -8.36
CA SER A 447 -4.79 -22.22 -7.05
C SER A 447 -3.36 -21.68 -7.06
N GLY A 448 -2.78 -21.42 -8.25
CA GLY A 448 -1.34 -21.22 -8.40
C GLY A 448 -0.52 -22.53 -8.48
N THR A 449 -1.10 -23.69 -8.15
CA THR A 449 -0.40 -24.99 -8.17
C THR A 449 -1.04 -25.95 -9.18
N ASP A 450 -0.24 -26.46 -10.12
CA ASP A 450 -0.69 -27.48 -11.09
C ASP A 450 -1.02 -28.81 -10.40
N GLY A 451 -2.16 -29.41 -10.74
CA GLY A 451 -2.45 -30.78 -10.35
C GLY A 451 -3.94 -31.13 -10.27
N VAL A 452 -4.25 -32.05 -9.36
CA VAL A 452 -5.61 -32.54 -9.09
C VAL A 452 -5.78 -32.65 -7.58
N THR A 453 -6.86 -32.09 -7.04
CA THR A 453 -7.15 -32.16 -5.60
C THR A 453 -7.51 -33.58 -5.16
N SER A 454 -7.54 -33.83 -3.86
CA SER A 454 -8.03 -35.10 -3.29
C SER A 454 -9.50 -35.40 -3.63
N ALA A 455 -10.27 -34.39 -4.04
CA ALA A 455 -11.65 -34.52 -4.52
C ALA A 455 -11.74 -34.85 -6.02
N GLY A 456 -10.63 -34.84 -6.75
CA GLY A 456 -10.60 -35.08 -8.21
C GLY A 456 -10.79 -33.83 -9.07
N ILE A 457 -10.81 -32.64 -8.47
CA ILE A 457 -10.97 -31.35 -9.17
C ILE A 457 -9.61 -30.93 -9.75
N LEU A 458 -9.58 -30.51 -11.01
CA LEU A 458 -8.36 -30.00 -11.67
C LEU A 458 -7.91 -28.69 -11.01
N SER A 459 -6.61 -28.42 -10.99
CA SER A 459 -6.10 -27.12 -10.55
C SER A 459 -5.06 -26.54 -11.50
N ALA A 460 -5.24 -25.27 -11.85
CA ALA A 460 -4.37 -24.51 -12.71
C ALA A 460 -3.22 -23.85 -11.93
N SER A 461 -2.08 -23.72 -12.59
CA SER A 461 -0.83 -23.16 -12.06
C SER A 461 -0.79 -21.63 -11.99
N PHE A 462 -1.94 -20.97 -11.89
CA PHE A 462 -2.08 -19.54 -11.69
C PHE A 462 -3.37 -19.24 -10.91
N ARG A 463 -3.47 -18.02 -10.36
CA ARG A 463 -4.62 -17.47 -9.62
C ARG A 463 -5.29 -16.39 -10.46
N LEU A 464 -6.51 -16.01 -10.11
CA LEU A 464 -7.20 -14.87 -10.72
C LEU A 464 -6.90 -13.61 -9.90
N SER A 465 -6.59 -12.49 -10.57
CA SER A 465 -6.53 -11.20 -9.87
C SER A 465 -7.95 -10.64 -9.68
N ALA A 466 -8.21 -10.09 -8.49
CA ALA A 466 -9.46 -9.40 -8.16
C ALA A 466 -9.50 -7.95 -8.67
N ASP A 467 -8.37 -7.38 -9.07
CA ASP A 467 -8.32 -6.04 -9.69
C ASP A 467 -8.92 -6.00 -11.09
N GLY A 468 -9.02 -7.14 -11.77
CA GLY A 468 -9.46 -7.19 -13.17
C GLY A 468 -8.47 -6.51 -14.12
N GLY A 469 -8.96 -6.02 -15.26
CA GLY A 469 -8.18 -5.34 -16.30
C GLY A 469 -7.48 -6.29 -17.29
N TYR A 470 -7.66 -7.60 -17.17
CA TYR A 470 -7.01 -8.62 -17.99
C TYR A 470 -8.02 -9.53 -18.71
N ASN A 471 -7.53 -10.34 -19.65
CA ASN A 471 -8.36 -11.26 -20.41
C ASN A 471 -8.18 -12.71 -19.97
N LEU A 472 -9.27 -13.33 -19.53
CA LEU A 472 -9.36 -14.77 -19.32
C LEU A 472 -9.71 -15.45 -20.65
N MET A 473 -8.86 -16.38 -21.10
CA MET A 473 -8.92 -16.96 -22.44
C MET A 473 -8.95 -18.49 -22.43
N LEU A 474 -9.71 -19.05 -23.36
CA LEU A 474 -9.72 -20.46 -23.71
C LEU A 474 -9.15 -20.63 -25.12
N SER A 475 -8.12 -21.47 -25.28
CA SER A 475 -7.49 -21.75 -26.58
C SER A 475 -7.41 -23.24 -26.88
N ASP A 476 -7.51 -23.62 -28.15
CA ASP A 476 -7.42 -25.02 -28.59
C ASP A 476 -6.01 -25.63 -28.45
N ALA A 477 -5.86 -26.91 -28.79
CA ALA A 477 -4.56 -27.60 -28.76
C ALA A 477 -3.51 -27.06 -29.76
N SER A 478 -3.88 -26.21 -30.72
CA SER A 478 -2.94 -25.46 -31.56
C SER A 478 -2.51 -24.13 -30.94
N GLY A 479 -3.35 -23.53 -30.08
CA GLY A 479 -3.21 -22.19 -29.55
C GLY A 479 -4.09 -21.15 -30.26
N ALA A 480 -5.10 -21.59 -31.01
CA ALA A 480 -6.12 -20.70 -31.57
C ALA A 480 -7.15 -20.35 -30.48
N LEU A 481 -7.49 -19.06 -30.37
CA LEU A 481 -8.47 -18.55 -29.42
C LEU A 481 -9.87 -19.13 -29.74
N LEU A 482 -10.51 -19.71 -28.74
CA LEU A 482 -11.88 -20.23 -28.81
C LEU A 482 -12.88 -19.33 -28.08
N ASP A 483 -12.46 -18.73 -26.98
CA ASP A 483 -13.31 -17.86 -26.16
C ASP A 483 -12.43 -16.90 -25.34
N ARG A 484 -12.98 -15.74 -25.02
CA ARG A 484 -12.31 -14.70 -24.22
C ARG A 484 -13.34 -13.97 -23.38
N VAL A 485 -12.97 -13.63 -22.15
CA VAL A 485 -13.74 -12.76 -21.26
C VAL A 485 -12.77 -11.73 -20.71
N PHE A 486 -13.09 -10.44 -20.88
CA PHE A 486 -12.39 -9.40 -20.15
C PHE A 486 -12.88 -9.43 -18.71
N VAL A 487 -11.96 -9.51 -17.75
CA VAL A 487 -12.25 -9.65 -16.33
C VAL A 487 -12.31 -8.24 -15.73
N PRO A 488 -13.48 -7.73 -15.32
CA PRO A 488 -13.56 -6.48 -14.56
C PRO A 488 -13.07 -6.70 -13.12
N GLU A 489 -13.05 -5.65 -12.28
CA GLU A 489 -12.86 -5.81 -10.84
C GLU A 489 -13.81 -6.88 -10.28
N GLN A 490 -13.32 -7.73 -9.39
CA GLN A 490 -14.09 -8.83 -8.80
C GLN A 490 -14.47 -8.50 -7.35
N TYR A 491 -15.76 -8.62 -7.03
CA TYR A 491 -16.27 -8.42 -5.68
C TYR A 491 -16.25 -9.73 -4.88
N THR A 492 -15.88 -9.65 -3.59
CA THR A 492 -15.93 -10.80 -2.68
C THR A 492 -17.32 -11.44 -2.67
N ALA A 493 -17.37 -12.78 -2.72
CA ALA A 493 -18.59 -13.60 -2.71
C ALA A 493 -19.57 -13.31 -3.86
N VAL A 494 -19.07 -12.82 -4.99
CA VAL A 494 -19.84 -12.57 -6.21
C VAL A 494 -19.10 -13.19 -7.39
N SER A 495 -19.74 -14.09 -8.13
CA SER A 495 -19.17 -14.67 -9.34
C SER A 495 -19.43 -13.76 -10.55
N TYR A 496 -18.62 -13.91 -11.60
CA TYR A 496 -18.87 -13.28 -12.90
C TYR A 496 -19.32 -14.36 -13.89
N ALA A 497 -20.60 -14.30 -14.27
CA ALA A 497 -21.33 -15.40 -14.86
C ALA A 497 -21.85 -15.08 -16.26
N ARG A 498 -21.75 -16.04 -17.18
CA ARG A 498 -22.35 -15.95 -18.52
C ARG A 498 -23.86 -16.13 -18.43
N MET A 499 -24.58 -15.14 -18.92
CA MET A 499 -26.04 -15.09 -18.98
C MET A 499 -26.57 -15.82 -20.23
N SER A 500 -27.89 -16.05 -20.25
CA SER A 500 -28.54 -16.88 -21.29
C SER A 500 -28.53 -16.28 -22.72
N ASP A 501 -28.32 -14.98 -22.85
CA ASP A 501 -28.08 -14.26 -24.11
C ASP A 501 -26.60 -14.27 -24.53
N GLY A 502 -25.71 -14.67 -23.62
CA GLY A 502 -24.28 -14.81 -23.82
C GLY A 502 -23.45 -13.72 -23.14
N ALA A 503 -24.05 -12.61 -22.67
CA ALA A 503 -23.35 -11.54 -21.97
C ALA A 503 -22.80 -12.02 -20.61
N PHE A 504 -21.86 -11.30 -20.01
CA PHE A 504 -21.42 -11.58 -18.63
C PHE A 504 -21.94 -10.51 -17.66
N LEU A 505 -22.39 -10.95 -16.49
CA LEU A 505 -22.85 -10.10 -15.39
C LEU A 505 -22.39 -10.69 -14.06
N TYR A 506 -22.35 -9.85 -13.03
CA TYR A 506 -22.11 -10.27 -11.65
C TYR A 506 -23.31 -11.06 -11.11
N ALA A 507 -23.06 -12.17 -10.42
CA ALA A 507 -24.08 -13.02 -9.80
C ALA A 507 -23.77 -13.25 -8.32
N THR A 508 -24.78 -13.11 -7.46
CA THR A 508 -24.70 -13.38 -6.02
C THR A 508 -24.99 -14.82 -5.64
N ASP A 509 -25.59 -15.59 -6.56
CA ASP A 509 -25.79 -17.03 -6.45
C ASP A 509 -24.75 -17.72 -7.34
N ASP A 510 -23.71 -18.30 -6.75
CA ASP A 510 -22.67 -19.02 -7.48
C ASP A 510 -23.18 -20.36 -8.04
N THR A 511 -22.79 -20.74 -9.25
CA THR A 511 -23.37 -21.91 -9.94
C THR A 511 -22.40 -23.03 -10.37
N PRO A 512 -21.37 -23.40 -9.59
CA PRO A 512 -20.44 -24.45 -9.97
C PRO A 512 -21.13 -25.81 -10.22
N ASN A 513 -20.84 -26.39 -11.39
CA ASN A 513 -21.37 -27.63 -11.97
C ASN A 513 -22.89 -27.61 -12.25
N ARG A 514 -23.49 -26.44 -12.42
CA ARG A 514 -24.93 -26.29 -12.72
C ARG A 514 -25.19 -25.07 -13.63
N GLN A 515 -26.44 -24.93 -14.07
CA GLN A 515 -26.82 -23.80 -14.92
C GLN A 515 -26.81 -22.49 -14.13
N ASN A 516 -26.20 -21.46 -14.72
CA ASN A 516 -26.16 -20.09 -14.21
C ASN A 516 -27.54 -19.50 -13.94
N THR A 517 -27.60 -18.57 -13.00
CA THR A 517 -28.78 -17.71 -12.76
C THR A 517 -29.17 -16.94 -14.03
N SER A 518 -30.44 -16.55 -14.11
CA SER A 518 -30.97 -15.69 -15.19
C SER A 518 -30.98 -14.20 -14.83
N GLU A 519 -30.63 -13.86 -13.59
CA GLU A 519 -30.57 -12.49 -13.07
C GLU A 519 -29.15 -12.20 -12.60
N GLY A 520 -28.64 -11.02 -12.94
CA GLY A 520 -27.31 -10.56 -12.57
C GLY A 520 -27.21 -9.05 -12.67
N TYR A 521 -26.08 -8.51 -12.23
CA TYR A 521 -25.83 -7.09 -12.06
C TYR A 521 -24.74 -6.60 -13.02
N GLN A 522 -24.85 -5.37 -13.51
CA GLN A 522 -23.86 -4.76 -14.40
C GLN A 522 -22.56 -4.39 -13.68
N GLY A 523 -22.67 -4.03 -12.40
CA GLY A 523 -21.59 -3.57 -11.54
C GLY A 523 -22.09 -3.35 -10.12
N ARG A 524 -21.35 -2.56 -9.35
CA ARG A 524 -21.78 -2.05 -8.03
C ARG A 524 -22.10 -0.56 -8.14
N ALA A 525 -23.17 -0.11 -7.49
CA ALA A 525 -23.48 1.32 -7.41
C ALA A 525 -22.36 2.06 -6.63
N GLY A 526 -22.00 3.25 -7.09
CA GLY A 526 -21.04 4.11 -6.36
C GLY A 526 -21.54 4.43 -4.95
N SER A 527 -20.62 4.55 -3.99
CA SER A 527 -20.95 4.95 -2.62
C SER A 527 -21.55 6.37 -2.58
N PRO A 528 -22.44 6.68 -1.62
CA PRO A 528 -22.83 8.05 -1.38
C PRO A 528 -21.64 8.92 -0.98
N GLU A 529 -21.64 10.18 -1.37
CA GLU A 529 -20.68 11.19 -0.90
C GLU A 529 -21.37 12.15 0.07
N ALA A 530 -20.69 12.51 1.16
CA ALA A 530 -21.16 13.50 2.13
C ALA A 530 -20.55 14.87 1.87
N SER A 531 -21.36 15.93 1.87
CA SER A 531 -20.92 17.32 1.65
C SER A 531 -20.04 17.89 2.77
N VAL A 532 -19.93 17.17 3.89
CA VAL A 532 -19.07 17.46 5.03
C VAL A 532 -18.50 16.12 5.50
N ALA A 533 -17.18 15.97 5.49
CA ALA A 533 -16.50 14.79 6.01
C ALA A 533 -16.72 14.65 7.53
N GLY A 534 -16.55 13.44 8.06
CA GLY A 534 -16.42 13.16 9.49
C GLY A 534 -15.13 13.76 10.05
N GLY A 535 -15.08 13.95 11.36
CA GLY A 535 -14.02 14.73 12.00
C GLY A 535 -14.34 15.12 13.44
N LEU A 536 -13.48 15.99 13.97
CA LEU A 536 -13.57 16.55 15.33
C LEU A 536 -14.22 17.95 15.26
N TYR A 537 -15.20 18.21 16.14
CA TYR A 537 -16.00 19.45 16.14
C TYR A 537 -16.22 20.03 17.55
N ASP A 538 -16.40 21.34 17.64
CA ASP A 538 -16.63 22.05 18.90
C ASP A 538 -18.06 21.87 19.43
N GLU A 539 -18.19 21.85 20.76
CA GLU A 539 -19.50 21.83 21.42
C GLU A 539 -20.35 23.07 21.05
N GLY A 540 -21.46 22.82 20.35
CA GLY A 540 -22.42 23.86 19.96
C GLY A 540 -22.36 24.26 18.48
N GLU A 541 -21.42 23.72 17.71
CA GLU A 541 -21.48 23.78 16.24
C GLU A 541 -22.75 23.10 15.69
N THR A 542 -23.16 23.45 14.47
CA THR A 542 -24.27 22.78 13.78
C THR A 542 -23.96 22.65 12.30
N LEU A 543 -23.75 21.43 11.86
CA LEU A 543 -23.44 21.05 10.49
C LEU A 543 -24.74 20.73 9.73
N THR A 544 -24.72 20.96 8.42
CA THR A 544 -25.75 20.51 7.48
C THR A 544 -25.07 19.61 6.48
N VAL A 545 -25.34 18.30 6.58
CA VAL A 545 -24.74 17.26 5.76
C VAL A 545 -25.70 16.93 4.62
N GLU A 546 -25.30 17.21 3.39
CA GLU A 546 -25.99 16.74 2.20
C GLU A 546 -25.35 15.43 1.74
N LEU A 547 -26.15 14.46 1.31
CA LEU A 547 -25.68 13.22 0.68
C LEU A 547 -25.96 13.27 -0.81
N THR A 548 -24.98 12.89 -1.63
CA THR A 548 -25.08 12.80 -3.09
C THR A 548 -24.66 11.41 -3.59
N ALA A 549 -25.08 11.05 -4.80
CA ALA A 549 -24.76 9.78 -5.47
C ALA A 549 -25.11 9.91 -6.97
N ALA A 550 -24.80 8.89 -7.76
CA ALA A 550 -25.06 8.83 -9.21
C ALA A 550 -26.53 9.21 -9.57
N PRO A 551 -26.77 9.93 -10.69
CA PRO A 551 -28.11 10.40 -11.05
C PRO A 551 -29.17 9.29 -11.16
N GLY A 552 -30.14 9.30 -10.24
CA GLY A 552 -31.23 8.33 -10.18
C GLY A 552 -31.02 7.19 -9.17
N ALA A 553 -29.85 7.11 -8.52
CA ALA A 553 -29.64 6.28 -7.36
C ALA A 553 -30.53 6.72 -6.17
N ARG A 554 -30.81 5.78 -5.27
CA ARG A 554 -31.57 6.00 -4.04
C ARG A 554 -30.65 5.79 -2.84
N ILE A 555 -30.51 6.80 -1.99
CA ILE A 555 -29.67 6.74 -0.78
C ILE A 555 -30.55 6.44 0.43
N TYR A 556 -30.17 5.43 1.22
CA TYR A 556 -30.78 5.10 2.50
C TYR A 556 -29.74 5.31 3.60
N TYR A 557 -30.16 5.77 4.78
CA TYR A 557 -29.24 6.07 5.88
C TYR A 557 -29.79 5.72 7.26
N THR A 558 -28.87 5.48 8.19
CA THR A 558 -29.09 5.25 9.62
C THR A 558 -28.28 6.24 10.46
N LEU A 559 -28.72 6.47 11.70
CA LEU A 559 -28.06 7.35 12.68
C LEU A 559 -27.73 6.63 14.00
N ASP A 560 -27.97 5.32 14.07
CA ASP A 560 -27.75 4.46 15.24
C ASP A 560 -26.55 3.52 15.08
N SER A 561 -25.75 3.71 14.03
CA SER A 561 -24.59 2.88 13.63
C SER A 561 -24.91 1.51 13.01
N SER A 562 -26.18 1.13 12.83
CA SER A 562 -26.55 -0.07 12.05
C SER A 562 -26.25 0.09 10.55
N ALA A 563 -25.99 -1.00 9.83
CA ALA A 563 -25.72 -0.95 8.40
C ALA A 563 -27.03 -0.70 7.61
N PRO A 564 -27.13 0.36 6.78
CA PRO A 564 -28.39 0.76 6.15
C PRO A 564 -28.85 -0.15 4.99
N ASP A 565 -30.15 -0.46 4.95
CA ASP A 565 -30.82 -1.15 3.85
C ASP A 565 -32.05 -0.40 3.25
N GLU A 566 -32.71 -0.96 2.24
CA GLU A 566 -33.88 -0.32 1.59
C GLU A 566 -35.13 -0.17 2.49
N SER A 567 -35.10 -0.71 3.72
CA SER A 567 -36.15 -0.54 4.74
C SER A 567 -35.91 0.64 5.69
N ASP A 568 -34.70 1.21 5.68
CA ASP A 568 -34.30 2.36 6.49
C ASP A 568 -34.78 3.71 5.93
N THR A 569 -34.23 4.80 6.47
CA THR A 569 -34.66 6.15 6.11
C THR A 569 -34.13 6.54 4.72
N LEU A 570 -35.04 6.60 3.74
CA LEU A 570 -34.74 7.19 2.43
C LEU A 570 -34.33 8.66 2.59
N TYR A 571 -33.13 9.00 2.12
CA TYR A 571 -32.63 10.36 2.07
C TYR A 571 -33.47 11.22 1.10
N THR A 572 -33.98 12.34 1.59
CA THR A 572 -34.86 13.26 0.84
C THR A 572 -34.54 14.74 1.05
N GLY A 573 -33.47 15.03 1.79
CA GLY A 573 -32.99 16.37 2.11
C GLY A 573 -31.95 16.34 3.24
N PRO A 574 -31.24 17.46 3.49
CA PRO A 574 -30.04 17.46 4.33
C PRO A 574 -30.25 17.02 5.78
N ILE A 575 -29.23 16.39 6.35
CA ILE A 575 -29.18 15.93 7.74
C ILE A 575 -28.55 17.04 8.59
N THR A 576 -29.22 17.44 9.69
CA THR A 576 -28.65 18.39 10.66
C THR A 576 -27.92 17.63 11.77
N VAL A 577 -26.64 17.93 11.95
CA VAL A 577 -25.79 17.36 13.01
C VAL A 577 -25.39 18.48 13.98
N SER A 578 -25.55 18.28 15.29
CA SER A 578 -25.25 19.31 16.32
C SER A 578 -24.74 18.71 17.63
N ALA A 579 -24.30 17.46 17.58
CA ALA A 579 -23.76 16.64 18.67
C ALA A 579 -23.16 15.38 18.05
N THR A 580 -22.38 14.60 18.81
CA THR A 580 -21.73 13.39 18.31
C THR A 580 -22.71 12.44 17.61
N THR A 581 -22.51 12.23 16.31
CA THR A 581 -23.43 11.50 15.43
C THR A 581 -22.62 10.66 14.45
N VAL A 582 -23.03 9.41 14.26
CA VAL A 582 -22.53 8.54 13.18
C VAL A 582 -23.60 8.54 12.10
N VAL A 583 -23.27 9.00 10.90
CA VAL A 583 -24.13 8.85 9.71
C VAL A 583 -23.59 7.69 8.90
N ARG A 584 -24.40 6.63 8.70
CA ARG A 584 -24.08 5.55 7.75
C ARG A 584 -25.07 5.62 6.60
N ALA A 585 -24.58 5.54 5.36
CA ALA A 585 -25.39 5.68 4.15
C ALA A 585 -25.04 4.63 3.09
N ARG A 586 -26.02 4.25 2.25
CA ARG A 586 -25.82 3.30 1.16
C ARG A 586 -26.69 3.65 -0.05
N ALA A 587 -26.11 3.56 -1.25
CA ALA A 587 -26.77 3.84 -2.51
C ALA A 587 -27.27 2.56 -3.20
N TYR A 588 -28.42 2.68 -3.84
CA TYR A 588 -29.08 1.63 -4.61
C TYR A 588 -29.43 2.14 -6.02
N GLU A 589 -28.91 1.46 -7.03
CA GLU A 589 -29.16 1.74 -8.45
C GLU A 589 -29.81 0.52 -9.14
N ASN A 590 -30.64 0.76 -10.15
CA ASN A 590 -31.37 -0.31 -10.84
C ASN A 590 -30.44 -1.15 -11.72
N GLY A 591 -30.25 -2.43 -11.38
CA GLY A 591 -29.41 -3.34 -12.15
C GLY A 591 -27.95 -3.41 -11.66
N CYS A 592 -27.63 -2.74 -10.55
CA CYS A 592 -26.34 -2.80 -9.88
C CYS A 592 -26.46 -3.48 -8.51
N LEU A 593 -25.37 -4.06 -8.02
CA LEU A 593 -25.20 -4.40 -6.60
C LEU A 593 -25.29 -3.12 -5.77
N PRO A 594 -25.78 -3.17 -4.53
CA PRO A 594 -25.79 -1.99 -3.66
C PRO A 594 -24.35 -1.55 -3.35
N SER A 595 -24.16 -0.25 -3.11
CA SER A 595 -22.83 0.30 -2.81
C SER A 595 -22.19 -0.32 -1.57
N PHE A 596 -20.92 0.01 -1.32
CA PHE A 596 -20.38 -0.12 0.03
C PHE A 596 -21.10 0.86 0.97
N VAL A 597 -21.03 0.62 2.28
CA VAL A 597 -21.64 1.51 3.28
C VAL A 597 -20.68 2.66 3.54
N GLU A 598 -21.07 3.85 3.10
CA GLU A 598 -20.39 5.09 3.47
C GLU A 598 -20.65 5.40 4.95
N THR A 599 -19.64 5.84 5.70
CA THR A 599 -19.78 6.16 7.12
C THR A 599 -18.96 7.38 7.48
N GLN A 600 -19.61 8.35 8.12
CA GLN A 600 -18.99 9.59 8.59
C GLN A 600 -19.33 9.79 10.07
N THR A 601 -18.32 9.86 10.93
CA THR A 601 -18.47 10.15 12.35
C THR A 601 -18.12 11.61 12.64
N TYR A 602 -19.12 12.36 13.07
CA TYR A 602 -18.94 13.72 13.58
C TYR A 602 -18.75 13.62 15.09
N LEU A 603 -17.53 13.80 15.61
CA LEU A 603 -17.19 13.70 17.04
C LEU A 603 -17.18 15.09 17.68
N TYR A 604 -18.14 15.37 18.56
CA TYR A 604 -18.21 16.64 19.29
C TYR A 604 -17.49 16.57 20.63
N GLY A 605 -16.72 17.61 20.95
CA GLY A 605 -15.99 17.72 22.23
C GLY A 605 -14.87 16.68 22.40
N ALA A 606 -14.37 16.13 21.30
CA ALA A 606 -13.32 15.11 21.25
C ALA A 606 -11.90 15.73 21.26
N ASP A 607 -11.70 16.73 22.11
CA ASP A 607 -10.41 17.41 22.36
C ASP A 607 -9.42 16.45 23.06
N HIS A 608 -8.38 16.01 22.35
CA HIS A 608 -7.42 15.00 22.80
C HIS A 608 -6.00 15.28 22.30
N GLU A 609 -5.04 15.22 23.23
CA GLU A 609 -3.59 15.29 22.96
C GLU A 609 -3.02 14.03 22.25
N MET A 610 -3.87 13.15 21.72
CA MET A 610 -3.52 11.90 21.04
C MET A 610 -4.41 11.73 19.82
N ARG A 611 -3.95 10.94 18.84
CA ARG A 611 -4.75 10.56 17.67
C ARG A 611 -6.12 10.01 18.08
N VAL A 612 -7.16 10.36 17.34
CA VAL A 612 -8.52 9.88 17.60
C VAL A 612 -8.87 8.81 16.58
N VAL A 613 -9.49 7.72 17.03
CA VAL A 613 -9.96 6.63 16.17
C VAL A 613 -11.46 6.42 16.41
N SER A 614 -12.29 6.68 15.42
CA SER A 614 -13.69 6.23 15.42
C SER A 614 -13.74 4.81 14.87
N LEU A 615 -14.33 3.89 15.63
CA LEU A 615 -14.64 2.53 15.20
C LEU A 615 -16.15 2.37 15.17
N VAL A 616 -16.72 2.16 13.98
CA VAL A 616 -18.15 1.93 13.81
C VAL A 616 -18.36 0.46 13.46
N ALA A 617 -19.33 -0.19 14.10
CA ALA A 617 -19.80 -1.53 13.78
C ALA A 617 -21.27 -1.66 14.22
N ASP A 618 -22.00 -2.64 13.68
CA ASP A 618 -23.42 -2.78 14.04
C ASP A 618 -23.59 -2.97 15.56
N PRO A 619 -24.44 -2.17 16.24
CA PRO A 619 -24.61 -2.26 17.70
C PRO A 619 -25.16 -3.59 18.19
N TYR A 620 -26.00 -4.27 17.39
CA TYR A 620 -26.57 -5.57 17.73
C TYR A 620 -25.47 -6.65 17.62
N GLU A 621 -24.74 -6.68 16.51
CA GLU A 621 -23.64 -7.64 16.32
C GLU A 621 -22.49 -7.45 17.31
N MET A 622 -22.21 -6.21 17.73
CA MET A 622 -21.15 -5.91 18.69
C MET A 622 -21.60 -6.11 20.15
N PHE A 623 -22.79 -5.63 20.54
CA PHE A 623 -23.15 -5.41 21.96
C PHE A 623 -24.46 -6.07 22.44
N ASP A 624 -25.18 -6.86 21.63
CA ASP A 624 -26.35 -7.60 22.13
C ASP A 624 -25.99 -8.57 23.28
N GLU A 625 -26.81 -8.61 24.33
CA GLU A 625 -26.54 -9.42 25.53
C GLU A 625 -26.52 -10.94 25.26
N THR A 626 -27.21 -11.39 24.20
CA THR A 626 -27.33 -12.80 23.81
C THR A 626 -26.24 -13.19 22.83
N ASP A 627 -26.09 -12.43 21.73
CA ASP A 627 -25.29 -12.82 20.56
C ASP A 627 -24.18 -11.82 20.19
N GLY A 628 -24.10 -10.66 20.84
CA GLY A 628 -23.09 -9.64 20.57
C GLY A 628 -21.66 -10.11 20.83
N LEU A 629 -20.74 -9.83 19.91
CA LEU A 629 -19.35 -10.31 19.92
C LEU A 629 -18.55 -9.81 21.13
N TYR A 630 -18.78 -8.56 21.58
CA TYR A 630 -18.11 -8.00 22.75
C TYR A 630 -18.61 -8.61 24.07
N MET A 631 -19.79 -9.24 24.06
CA MET A 631 -20.53 -9.59 25.27
C MET A 631 -20.17 -10.97 25.83
N THR A 632 -20.50 -11.18 27.11
CA THR A 632 -20.31 -12.46 27.77
C THR A 632 -21.24 -13.53 27.18
N GLY A 633 -22.47 -13.19 26.83
CA GLY A 633 -23.45 -14.14 26.29
C GLY A 633 -23.94 -15.21 27.29
N PRO A 634 -24.95 -16.00 26.92
CA PRO A 634 -25.59 -16.97 27.81
C PRO A 634 -24.77 -18.26 27.98
N ASN A 635 -23.79 -18.50 27.10
CA ASN A 635 -23.01 -19.75 27.03
C ASN A 635 -21.73 -19.73 27.89
N ALA A 636 -21.42 -18.61 28.53
CA ALA A 636 -20.20 -18.43 29.32
C ALA A 636 -20.19 -19.25 30.62
N SER A 637 -19.05 -19.90 30.91
CA SER A 637 -18.80 -20.49 32.22
C SER A 637 -18.64 -19.41 33.30
N ALA A 638 -19.06 -19.68 34.54
CA ALA A 638 -19.02 -18.71 35.63
C ALA A 638 -17.61 -18.42 36.22
N SER A 639 -16.54 -18.98 35.67
CA SER A 639 -15.16 -18.80 36.15
C SER A 639 -14.30 -18.22 35.04
N TYR A 640 -13.44 -17.24 35.37
CA TYR A 640 -12.45 -16.70 34.44
C TYR A 640 -11.62 -17.85 33.82
N PRO A 641 -11.39 -17.86 32.50
CA PRO A 641 -11.62 -16.79 31.52
C PRO A 641 -13.01 -16.85 30.84
N TYR A 642 -14.04 -17.36 31.50
CA TYR A 642 -15.42 -17.40 30.98
C TYR A 642 -15.55 -18.19 29.67
N THR A 643 -14.96 -19.40 29.61
CA THR A 643 -15.02 -20.28 28.44
C THR A 643 -16.46 -20.47 27.96
N GLY A 644 -16.68 -20.32 26.64
CA GLY A 644 -18.02 -20.36 26.03
C GLY A 644 -18.69 -19.01 25.83
N ALA A 645 -18.14 -17.91 26.35
CA ALA A 645 -18.60 -16.56 26.07
C ALA A 645 -18.52 -16.15 24.59
N ASN A 646 -19.36 -15.21 24.15
CA ASN A 646 -19.40 -14.74 22.76
C ASN A 646 -18.07 -14.10 22.33
N PHE A 647 -17.40 -13.40 23.23
CA PHE A 647 -16.06 -12.85 22.97
C PHE A 647 -14.95 -13.90 22.73
N TRP A 648 -15.26 -15.20 22.69
CA TRP A 648 -14.39 -16.27 22.19
C TRP A 648 -14.64 -16.71 20.73
N ARG A 649 -15.73 -16.24 20.09
CA ARG A 649 -16.02 -16.56 18.68
C ARG A 649 -15.00 -15.88 17.76
N GLU A 650 -14.76 -16.45 16.59
CA GLU A 650 -13.73 -15.94 15.64
C GLU A 650 -14.33 -15.10 14.51
N ASP A 651 -15.53 -14.58 14.72
CA ASP A 651 -16.29 -13.77 13.77
C ASP A 651 -15.54 -12.49 13.39
N GLU A 652 -15.67 -12.09 12.13
CA GLU A 652 -15.28 -10.79 11.57
C GLU A 652 -16.58 -10.01 11.33
N LEU A 653 -16.70 -8.82 11.89
CA LEU A 653 -17.86 -7.95 11.69
C LEU A 653 -17.55 -6.93 10.59
N GLU A 654 -18.56 -6.55 9.80
CA GLU A 654 -18.49 -5.33 8.99
C GLU A 654 -18.38 -4.12 9.94
N GLY A 655 -17.43 -3.24 9.65
CA GLY A 655 -17.32 -1.97 10.34
C GLY A 655 -16.69 -0.90 9.47
N HIS A 656 -16.46 0.25 10.08
CA HIS A 656 -15.78 1.39 9.50
C HIS A 656 -14.75 1.91 10.49
N VAL A 657 -13.60 2.34 10.00
CA VAL A 657 -12.59 3.02 10.82
C VAL A 657 -12.30 4.38 10.23
N GLU A 658 -12.42 5.40 11.09
CA GLU A 658 -11.86 6.72 10.84
C GLU A 658 -10.69 6.93 11.81
N MET A 659 -9.58 7.46 11.33
CA MET A 659 -8.42 7.83 12.16
C MET A 659 -8.07 9.28 11.87
N PHE A 660 -7.89 10.07 12.92
CA PHE A 660 -7.55 11.48 12.86
C PHE A 660 -6.19 11.72 13.54
N THR A 661 -5.45 12.72 13.05
CA THR A 661 -4.29 13.28 13.77
C THR A 661 -4.75 13.97 15.06
N GLN A 662 -3.80 14.49 15.85
CA GLN A 662 -4.12 15.28 17.05
C GLN A 662 -4.87 16.57 16.67
N ASP A 663 -4.54 17.16 15.52
CA ASP A 663 -5.15 18.39 15.00
C ASP A 663 -6.46 18.16 14.23
N GLY A 664 -6.94 16.91 14.15
CA GLY A 664 -8.20 16.54 13.50
C GLY A 664 -8.14 16.23 12.01
N GLU A 665 -6.95 16.21 11.38
CA GLU A 665 -6.76 15.81 9.99
C GLU A 665 -7.09 14.31 9.80
N THR A 666 -7.90 13.97 8.80
CA THR A 666 -8.29 12.59 8.50
C THR A 666 -7.13 11.81 7.87
N MET A 667 -6.60 10.84 8.61
CA MET A 667 -5.59 9.88 8.14
C MET A 667 -6.19 8.68 7.42
N ILE A 668 -7.35 8.19 7.88
CA ILE A 668 -8.07 7.04 7.32
C ILE A 668 -9.57 7.34 7.44
N SER A 669 -10.34 7.00 6.41
CA SER A 669 -11.79 6.84 6.47
C SER A 669 -12.15 5.66 5.56
N GLN A 670 -12.43 4.48 6.12
CA GLN A 670 -12.56 3.26 5.30
C GLN A 670 -13.39 2.14 5.95
N GLY A 671 -14.24 1.50 5.14
CA GLY A 671 -14.92 0.24 5.48
C GLY A 671 -13.93 -0.91 5.70
N CYS A 672 -14.05 -1.61 6.83
CA CYS A 672 -13.05 -2.54 7.34
C CYS A 672 -13.65 -3.73 8.11
N GLY A 673 -12.87 -4.81 8.21
CA GLY A 673 -13.20 -5.98 9.02
C GLY A 673 -12.77 -5.78 10.47
N VAL A 674 -13.70 -5.96 11.41
CA VAL A 674 -13.48 -5.74 12.85
C VAL A 674 -13.50 -7.07 13.60
N ARG A 675 -12.42 -7.39 14.32
CA ARG A 675 -12.31 -8.62 15.13
C ARG A 675 -11.80 -8.35 16.52
N LEU A 676 -12.22 -9.16 17.50
CA LEU A 676 -11.56 -9.18 18.80
C LEU A 676 -10.17 -9.81 18.72
N HIS A 677 -9.21 -9.22 19.42
CA HIS A 677 -7.81 -9.63 19.42
C HIS A 677 -7.33 -10.17 20.77
N GLY A 678 -6.39 -11.13 20.69
CA GLY A 678 -5.64 -11.66 21.81
C GLY A 678 -6.10 -13.03 22.27
N GLN A 679 -5.57 -13.48 23.42
CA GLN A 679 -5.98 -14.72 24.09
C GLN A 679 -6.82 -14.36 25.33
N TYR A 680 -6.30 -14.56 26.55
CA TYR A 680 -7.05 -14.29 27.77
C TYR A 680 -7.42 -12.81 27.94
N SER A 681 -6.71 -11.89 27.28
CA SER A 681 -7.08 -10.46 27.18
C SER A 681 -8.49 -10.20 26.63
N ARG A 682 -9.09 -11.15 25.89
CA ARG A 682 -10.48 -11.06 25.41
C ARG A 682 -11.50 -11.17 26.54
N ALA A 683 -11.11 -11.70 27.71
CA ALA A 683 -11.95 -11.73 28.92
C ALA A 683 -11.98 -10.39 29.67
N GLU A 684 -11.04 -9.48 29.42
CA GLU A 684 -10.96 -8.20 30.14
C GLU A 684 -12.06 -7.23 29.68
N ALA A 685 -12.31 -6.19 30.49
CA ALA A 685 -13.41 -5.25 30.27
C ALA A 685 -13.20 -4.38 29.01
N GLN A 686 -11.98 -3.87 28.81
CA GLN A 686 -11.55 -3.16 27.60
C GLN A 686 -10.84 -4.16 26.66
N LYS A 687 -11.54 -4.63 25.62
CA LYS A 687 -11.03 -5.66 24.70
C LYS A 687 -10.21 -5.05 23.58
N ALA A 688 -9.17 -5.75 23.13
CA ALA A 688 -8.40 -5.33 21.97
C ALA A 688 -9.13 -5.67 20.66
N PHE A 689 -8.95 -4.85 19.64
CA PHE A 689 -9.46 -5.08 18.28
C PHE A 689 -8.33 -5.30 17.28
N LYS A 690 -8.65 -6.02 16.21
CA LYS A 690 -7.89 -6.16 14.97
C LYS A 690 -8.74 -5.51 13.89
N ILE A 691 -8.16 -4.53 13.19
CA ILE A 691 -8.80 -3.74 12.14
C ILE A 691 -8.15 -4.12 10.81
N ILE A 692 -8.95 -4.41 9.77
CA ILE A 692 -8.50 -5.15 8.58
C ILE A 692 -9.06 -4.51 7.32
N ALA A 693 -8.20 -4.19 6.36
CA ALA A 693 -8.67 -3.78 5.04
C ALA A 693 -9.11 -5.03 4.24
N ARG A 694 -10.31 -4.98 3.67
CA ARG A 694 -10.95 -6.05 2.89
C ARG A 694 -11.75 -5.44 1.75
N ARG A 695 -11.59 -5.98 0.54
CA ARG A 695 -12.35 -5.52 -0.64
C ARG A 695 -13.87 -5.62 -0.45
N GLU A 696 -14.31 -6.58 0.35
CA GLU A 696 -15.72 -6.78 0.71
C GLU A 696 -16.38 -5.55 1.36
N TYR A 697 -15.62 -4.72 2.07
CA TYR A 697 -16.16 -3.61 2.85
C TYR A 697 -15.88 -2.23 2.24
N SER A 698 -14.90 -2.11 1.32
CA SER A 698 -14.50 -0.82 0.73
C SER A 698 -13.87 -0.90 -0.67
N GLY A 699 -13.86 -2.07 -1.34
CA GLY A 699 -13.10 -2.31 -2.58
C GLY A 699 -11.59 -2.48 -2.36
N LEU A 700 -11.04 -1.89 -1.28
CA LEU A 700 -9.61 -1.86 -0.98
C LEU A 700 -9.15 -3.01 -0.05
N ASN A 701 -7.95 -3.55 -0.30
CA ASN A 701 -7.29 -4.55 0.56
C ASN A 701 -6.11 -3.96 1.39
N ARG A 702 -6.03 -2.63 1.46
CA ARG A 702 -5.07 -1.82 2.23
C ARG A 702 -5.77 -0.62 2.85
N PHE A 703 -5.18 -0.10 3.92
CA PHE A 703 -5.34 1.29 4.36
C PHE A 703 -4.14 2.07 3.83
N HIS A 704 -4.35 3.11 3.02
CA HIS A 704 -3.29 3.97 2.49
C HIS A 704 -3.11 5.18 3.43
N ALA A 705 -2.24 5.02 4.43
CA ALA A 705 -1.97 6.02 5.45
C ALA A 705 -0.68 5.70 6.21
N ARG A 706 0.12 6.73 6.58
CA ARG A 706 1.30 6.58 7.45
C ARG A 706 0.90 6.37 8.93
N ILE A 707 0.47 5.16 9.27
CA ILE A 707 -0.04 4.83 10.62
C ILE A 707 1.03 4.96 11.71
N PHE A 708 2.31 4.68 11.45
CA PHE A 708 3.36 4.74 12.48
C PHE A 708 4.46 5.74 12.11
N SER A 709 4.73 6.70 12.99
CA SER A 709 5.69 7.80 12.78
C SER A 709 7.14 7.35 12.60
N ARG A 710 7.47 6.12 13.03
CA ARG A 710 8.80 5.49 12.91
C ARG A 710 8.85 4.37 11.87
N ARG A 711 7.89 4.35 10.94
CA ARG A 711 7.90 3.55 9.72
C ARG A 711 7.83 4.47 8.51
N ASP A 712 8.48 4.05 7.43
CA ASP A 712 8.41 4.64 6.09
C ASP A 712 7.33 3.95 5.22
N TYR A 713 6.41 3.18 5.83
CA TYR A 713 5.34 2.50 5.10
C TYR A 713 4.13 3.42 4.89
N GLU A 714 3.72 3.54 3.63
CA GLU A 714 2.52 4.27 3.20
C GLU A 714 1.23 3.47 3.35
N GLU A 715 1.30 2.14 3.48
CA GLU A 715 0.10 1.29 3.50
C GLU A 715 0.16 0.12 4.49
N TYR A 716 -1.01 -0.32 4.94
CA TYR A 716 -1.16 -1.39 5.93
C TYR A 716 -2.34 -2.30 5.58
N GLN A 717 -2.13 -3.62 5.55
CA GLN A 717 -3.23 -4.60 5.42
C GLN A 717 -4.11 -4.67 6.68
N SER A 718 -3.51 -4.43 7.85
CA SER A 718 -4.22 -4.41 9.14
C SER A 718 -3.34 -3.88 10.28
N PHE A 719 -3.99 -3.35 11.31
CA PHE A 719 -3.38 -2.95 12.57
C PHE A 719 -4.22 -3.45 13.75
N LEU A 720 -3.75 -3.23 14.98
CA LEU A 720 -4.47 -3.56 16.21
C LEU A 720 -4.75 -2.30 17.02
N LEU A 721 -5.91 -2.26 17.66
CA LEU A 721 -6.20 -1.34 18.76
C LEU A 721 -6.07 -2.15 20.06
N ARG A 722 -4.95 -2.03 20.78
CA ARG A 722 -4.66 -2.81 22.01
C ARG A 722 -4.80 -1.97 23.27
N GLY A 723 -5.76 -2.31 24.14
CA GLY A 723 -5.93 -1.74 25.49
C GLY A 723 -4.86 -2.21 26.49
N SER A 724 -3.64 -2.44 26.01
CA SER A 724 -2.47 -2.93 26.75
C SER A 724 -2.59 -4.33 27.36
N GLY A 725 -3.57 -5.11 26.91
CA GLY A 725 -3.75 -6.51 27.32
C GLY A 725 -3.87 -6.68 28.83
N GLN A 726 -3.03 -7.51 29.43
CA GLN A 726 -3.05 -7.70 30.89
C GLN A 726 -2.33 -6.58 31.66
N ASP A 727 -1.66 -5.65 30.98
CA ASP A 727 -1.13 -4.41 31.57
C ASP A 727 -2.16 -3.26 31.59
N GLY A 728 -3.39 -3.49 31.09
CA GLY A 728 -4.46 -2.49 30.99
C GLY A 728 -4.85 -1.83 32.32
N ASP A 729 -4.94 -2.60 33.40
CA ASP A 729 -5.25 -2.10 34.75
C ASP A 729 -3.99 -1.78 35.59
N MET A 730 -2.81 -1.82 34.97
CA MET A 730 -1.51 -1.67 35.63
C MET A 730 -0.75 -0.44 35.14
N THR A 731 0.09 -0.55 34.10
CA THR A 731 0.89 0.59 33.59
C THR A 731 0.50 1.08 32.21
N ARG A 732 -0.32 0.34 31.46
CA ARG A 732 -0.80 0.63 30.10
C ARG A 732 0.27 0.87 29.01
N MET A 733 1.55 0.92 29.36
CA MET A 733 2.65 1.28 28.45
C MET A 733 3.78 0.25 28.36
N ARG A 734 3.76 -0.82 29.16
CA ARG A 734 4.89 -1.76 29.26
C ARG A 734 5.22 -2.43 27.93
N ASP A 735 4.24 -3.09 27.32
CA ASP A 735 4.43 -3.83 26.07
C ASP A 735 4.81 -2.91 24.90
N SER A 736 4.23 -1.71 24.82
CA SER A 736 4.55 -0.75 23.76
C SER A 736 5.94 -0.14 23.91
N VAL A 737 6.36 0.26 25.11
CA VAL A 737 7.69 0.83 25.33
C VAL A 737 8.80 -0.21 25.18
N LEU A 738 8.63 -1.42 25.75
CA LEU A 738 9.68 -2.44 25.72
C LEU A 738 9.97 -3.00 24.32
N GLN A 739 8.99 -2.98 23.42
CA GLN A 739 9.19 -3.36 22.02
C GLN A 739 10.13 -2.39 21.29
N THR A 740 10.17 -1.11 21.68
CA THR A 740 11.10 -0.13 21.10
C THR A 740 12.58 -0.40 21.44
N LEU A 741 12.89 -1.36 22.31
CA LEU A 741 14.27 -1.78 22.61
C LEU A 741 14.89 -2.64 21.49
N ALA A 742 14.10 -3.04 20.49
CA ALA A 742 14.53 -3.78 19.30
C ALA A 742 14.83 -2.90 18.07
N GLU A 743 14.58 -1.59 18.16
CA GLU A 743 14.68 -0.59 17.07
C GLU A 743 16.00 -0.64 16.27
N ASN A 744 17.12 -0.91 16.94
CA ASN A 744 18.45 -1.01 16.32
C ASN A 744 18.94 -2.46 16.19
N THR A 745 18.04 -3.41 15.93
CA THR A 745 18.33 -4.85 15.82
C THR A 745 17.66 -5.46 14.59
N SER A 746 18.05 -6.68 14.22
CA SER A 746 17.38 -7.49 13.19
C SER A 746 16.11 -8.19 13.69
N VAL A 747 15.63 -7.88 14.90
CA VAL A 747 14.44 -8.50 15.49
C VAL A 747 13.22 -7.66 15.12
N MET A 748 12.35 -8.21 14.27
CA MET A 748 11.05 -7.61 14.00
C MET A 748 10.27 -7.41 15.31
N TYR A 749 9.78 -6.20 15.52
CA TYR A 749 9.03 -5.77 16.70
C TYR A 749 7.77 -5.01 16.27
N GLN A 750 6.82 -4.79 17.19
CA GLN A 750 5.62 -4.00 16.89
C GLN A 750 5.83 -2.54 17.26
N GLU A 751 5.72 -1.64 16.29
CA GLU A 751 5.69 -0.17 16.48
C GLU A 751 4.37 0.30 17.12
N THR A 752 4.32 1.52 17.67
CA THR A 752 3.16 2.00 18.43
C THR A 752 2.96 3.51 18.51
N GLU A 753 1.77 3.92 18.08
CA GLU A 753 1.17 5.21 18.43
C GLU A 753 0.16 5.07 19.59
N LEU A 754 -0.03 6.14 20.35
CA LEU A 754 -1.15 6.25 21.28
C LEU A 754 -2.38 6.83 20.59
N CYS A 755 -3.56 6.34 20.97
CA CYS A 755 -4.81 6.89 20.48
C CYS A 755 -5.93 6.83 21.52
N VAL A 756 -6.96 7.64 21.29
CA VAL A 756 -8.26 7.48 21.93
C VAL A 756 -9.21 6.81 20.95
N VAL A 757 -9.89 5.76 21.39
CA VAL A 757 -10.90 5.08 20.58
C VAL A 757 -12.30 5.56 21.00
N TYR A 758 -13.13 5.87 20.02
CA TYR A 758 -14.58 5.97 20.12
C TYR A 758 -15.18 4.73 19.45
N ILE A 759 -16.23 4.14 20.03
CA ILE A 759 -16.99 3.05 19.38
C ILE A 759 -18.44 3.51 19.22
N ASN A 760 -18.95 3.52 17.97
CA ASN A 760 -20.29 4.02 17.63
C ASN A 760 -20.56 5.42 18.24
N GLY A 761 -19.61 6.34 18.07
CA GLY A 761 -19.64 7.69 18.64
C GLY A 761 -19.47 7.77 20.17
N GLN A 762 -19.28 6.66 20.90
CA GLN A 762 -19.09 6.64 22.35
C GLN A 762 -17.62 6.54 22.72
N TYR A 763 -17.12 7.52 23.49
CA TYR A 763 -15.76 7.51 24.05
C TYR A 763 -15.45 6.17 24.73
N TRP A 764 -14.42 5.45 24.24
CA TRP A 764 -13.99 4.13 24.72
C TRP A 764 -12.61 4.17 25.40
N GLY A 765 -11.92 5.31 25.32
CA GLY A 765 -10.70 5.67 26.03
C GLY A 765 -9.40 5.24 25.36
N HIS A 766 -8.29 5.47 26.06
CA HIS A 766 -6.93 5.15 25.59
C HIS A 766 -6.77 3.72 25.05
N TYR A 767 -6.13 3.60 23.89
CA TYR A 767 -5.54 2.39 23.31
C TYR A 767 -4.12 2.67 22.79
N ASN A 768 -3.37 1.59 22.54
CA ASN A 768 -2.18 1.61 21.72
C ASN A 768 -2.57 1.13 20.31
N ILE A 769 -2.32 1.91 19.25
CA ILE A 769 -2.31 1.42 17.87
C ILE A 769 -1.04 0.57 17.72
N ARG A 770 -1.14 -0.67 17.23
CA ARG A 770 0.02 -1.59 17.10
C ARG A 770 0.09 -2.17 15.70
N GLU A 771 1.30 -2.27 15.14
CA GLU A 771 1.55 -3.10 13.95
C GLU A 771 1.08 -4.54 14.22
N ARG A 772 0.45 -5.19 13.23
CA ARG A 772 0.04 -6.59 13.36
C ARG A 772 1.05 -7.50 12.67
N ILE A 773 1.84 -8.24 13.45
CA ILE A 773 2.71 -9.31 12.91
C ILE A 773 1.87 -10.39 12.20
N ASN A 774 1.89 -10.34 10.87
CA ASN A 774 1.31 -11.20 9.85
C ASN A 774 2.31 -11.27 8.68
N THR A 775 2.00 -12.01 7.61
CA THR A 775 2.92 -12.13 6.46
C THR A 775 3.14 -10.81 5.73
N TYR A 776 2.11 -10.00 5.54
CA TYR A 776 2.19 -8.63 4.99
C TYR A 776 3.24 -7.75 5.71
N SER A 777 3.14 -7.58 7.03
CA SER A 777 4.12 -6.77 7.79
C SER A 777 5.50 -7.42 7.90
N ILE A 778 5.61 -8.75 7.81
CA ILE A 778 6.90 -9.44 7.70
C ILE A 778 7.55 -9.09 6.35
N CYS A 779 6.78 -9.09 5.26
CA CYS A 779 7.26 -8.69 3.95
C CYS A 779 7.71 -7.22 3.92
N GLN A 780 6.92 -6.31 4.48
CA GLN A 780 7.31 -4.89 4.62
C GLN A 780 8.56 -4.68 5.51
N PHE A 781 8.75 -5.51 6.55
CA PHE A 781 9.92 -5.39 7.43
C PHE A 781 11.21 -5.95 6.81
N GLU A 782 11.13 -6.98 5.96
CA GLU A 782 12.31 -7.63 5.35
C GLU A 782 12.59 -7.17 3.90
N GLY A 783 11.67 -6.46 3.25
CA GLY A 783 11.74 -6.11 1.82
C GLY A 783 11.37 -7.30 0.91
N TRP A 784 10.31 -8.03 1.25
CA TRP A 784 9.78 -9.19 0.53
C TRP A 784 8.33 -9.00 0.02
N GLU A 785 7.93 -7.75 -0.24
CA GLU A 785 6.60 -7.41 -0.76
C GLU A 785 6.25 -8.20 -2.03
N GLY A 786 5.00 -8.64 -2.14
CA GLY A 786 4.52 -9.52 -3.23
C GLY A 786 4.84 -11.01 -3.03
N GLN A 787 5.39 -11.41 -1.88
CA GLN A 787 5.66 -12.82 -1.51
C GLN A 787 4.90 -13.26 -0.24
N GLU A 788 3.83 -12.55 0.13
CA GLU A 788 3.11 -12.73 1.40
C GLU A 788 2.47 -14.13 1.56
N ASP A 789 2.16 -14.80 0.44
CA ASP A 789 1.63 -16.17 0.39
C ASP A 789 2.72 -17.24 0.64
N ASP A 790 3.99 -16.94 0.34
CA ASP A 790 5.12 -17.89 0.42
C ASP A 790 5.77 -17.95 1.81
N ILE A 791 5.42 -17.06 2.73
CA ILE A 791 6.05 -16.96 4.06
C ILE A 791 5.64 -18.13 4.96
N ASP A 792 6.63 -18.89 5.44
CA ASP A 792 6.44 -19.80 6.56
C ASP A 792 6.34 -18.99 7.86
N LEU A 793 5.25 -19.12 8.62
CA LEU A 793 5.04 -18.42 9.90
C LEU A 793 4.56 -19.40 10.97
N VAL A 794 5.27 -19.47 12.11
CA VAL A 794 5.01 -20.43 13.19
C VAL A 794 4.95 -19.71 14.54
N LYS A 795 3.90 -19.95 15.33
CA LYS A 795 3.74 -19.48 16.73
C LYS A 795 4.05 -20.62 17.73
N ALA A 796 4.53 -20.25 18.91
CA ALA A 796 4.92 -21.16 19.98
C ALA A 796 5.96 -22.19 19.50
N ASN A 797 5.92 -23.41 20.02
CA ASN A 797 6.89 -24.45 19.65
C ASN A 797 6.75 -24.92 18.19
N ASP A 798 5.51 -25.08 17.70
CA ASP A 798 5.22 -25.81 16.45
C ASP A 798 3.89 -25.44 15.77
N ARG A 799 3.13 -24.45 16.27
CA ARG A 799 1.83 -24.07 15.68
C ARG A 799 2.06 -23.27 14.39
N VAL A 800 2.07 -23.98 13.27
CA VAL A 800 2.03 -23.40 11.92
C VAL A 800 0.82 -22.46 11.82
N MET A 801 1.08 -21.23 11.41
CA MET A 801 0.07 -20.24 11.02
C MET A 801 -0.04 -20.15 9.50
N GLN A 802 1.08 -20.29 8.79
CA GLN A 802 1.19 -20.37 7.34
C GLN A 802 2.44 -21.19 6.96
N GLY A 803 2.43 -21.83 5.80
CA GLY A 803 3.57 -22.58 5.27
C GLY A 803 3.91 -23.87 6.04
N SER A 804 5.19 -24.14 6.27
CA SER A 804 5.74 -25.33 6.93
C SER A 804 6.73 -25.01 8.06
N ASN A 805 6.83 -25.91 9.05
CA ASN A 805 7.82 -25.88 10.13
C ASN A 805 8.94 -26.93 9.95
N ASP A 806 8.95 -27.69 8.84
CA ASP A 806 9.72 -28.94 8.71
C ASP A 806 11.24 -28.73 8.82
N THR A 807 11.79 -27.64 8.25
CA THR A 807 13.23 -27.37 8.31
C THR A 807 13.70 -27.02 9.72
N TYR A 808 12.90 -26.24 10.46
CA TYR A 808 13.17 -25.92 11.85
C TYR A 808 13.05 -27.16 12.74
N ALA A 809 12.02 -27.98 12.54
CA ALA A 809 11.81 -29.22 13.29
C ALA A 809 12.98 -30.21 13.08
N ALA A 810 13.40 -30.44 11.84
CA ALA A 810 14.52 -31.31 11.52
C ALA A 810 15.86 -30.82 12.11
N MET A 811 16.10 -29.50 12.12
CA MET A 811 17.26 -28.90 12.78
C MET A 811 17.20 -29.09 14.31
N LEU A 812 16.04 -28.83 14.92
CA LEU A 812 15.87 -28.95 16.36
C LEU A 812 16.03 -30.40 16.85
N ASP A 813 15.51 -31.38 16.12
CA ASP A 813 15.69 -32.81 16.43
C ASP A 813 17.16 -33.23 16.30
N TYR A 814 17.85 -32.79 15.24
CA TYR A 814 19.29 -33.02 15.09
C TYR A 814 20.10 -32.43 16.27
N VAL A 815 19.78 -31.19 16.68
CA VAL A 815 20.43 -30.49 17.79
C VAL A 815 20.13 -31.18 19.13
N LYS A 816 18.92 -31.71 19.35
CA LYS A 816 18.56 -32.48 20.55
C LYS A 816 19.30 -33.81 20.64
N GLU A 817 19.56 -34.48 19.52
CA GLU A 817 20.30 -35.75 19.49
C GLU A 817 21.84 -35.54 19.60
N ASN A 818 22.38 -34.53 18.92
CA ASN A 818 23.83 -34.40 18.69
C ASN A 818 24.50 -33.24 19.45
N GLY A 819 23.74 -32.24 19.90
CA GLY A 819 24.27 -30.99 20.44
C GLY A 819 24.98 -30.14 19.38
N ILE A 820 25.75 -29.14 19.84
CA ILE A 820 26.57 -28.25 18.98
C ILE A 820 28.00 -28.21 19.53
N PRO A 821 28.80 -29.29 19.35
CA PRO A 821 30.09 -29.45 20.02
C PRO A 821 31.23 -28.60 19.41
N ASP A 822 31.06 -28.12 18.18
CA ASP A 822 32.07 -27.40 17.41
C ASP A 822 31.45 -26.36 16.47
N ASP A 823 32.31 -25.51 15.90
CA ASP A 823 31.89 -24.40 15.04
C ASP A 823 31.34 -24.87 13.68
N ALA A 824 31.75 -26.05 13.19
CA ALA A 824 31.19 -26.63 11.96
C ALA A 824 29.73 -27.09 12.17
N THR A 825 29.39 -27.53 13.38
CA THR A 825 28.00 -27.81 13.74
C THR A 825 27.20 -26.53 13.96
N LEU A 826 27.83 -25.47 14.50
CA LEU A 826 27.20 -24.15 14.61
C LEU A 826 26.91 -23.53 13.23
N GLU A 827 27.85 -23.64 12.28
CA GLU A 827 27.69 -23.17 10.90
C GLU A 827 26.49 -23.85 10.22
N ARG A 828 26.33 -25.17 10.37
CA ARG A 828 25.18 -25.92 9.87
C ARG A 828 23.84 -25.56 10.51
N VAL A 829 23.84 -25.08 11.76
CA VAL A 829 22.62 -24.50 12.38
C VAL A 829 22.34 -23.11 11.78
N GLY A 830 23.38 -22.33 11.49
CA GLY A 830 23.30 -21.05 10.78
C GLY A 830 22.92 -21.11 9.29
N GLU A 831 22.86 -22.31 8.70
CA GLU A 831 22.22 -22.57 7.40
C GLU A 831 20.68 -22.59 7.51
N VAL A 832 20.12 -22.77 8.71
CA VAL A 832 18.67 -22.91 8.95
C VAL A 832 18.09 -21.73 9.74
N ILE A 833 18.83 -21.14 10.67
CA ILE A 833 18.38 -19.99 11.48
C ILE A 833 19.34 -18.82 11.32
N ASP A 834 18.84 -17.59 11.39
CA ASP A 834 19.73 -16.45 11.51
C ASP A 834 20.29 -16.37 12.94
N LEU A 835 21.57 -16.71 13.09
CA LEU A 835 22.26 -16.73 14.38
C LEU A 835 22.47 -15.35 15.00
N GLN A 836 22.36 -14.25 14.23
CA GLN A 836 22.47 -12.90 14.76
C GLN A 836 21.12 -12.45 15.32
N ASN A 837 20.04 -12.53 14.54
CA ASN A 837 18.68 -12.29 15.01
C ASN A 837 18.35 -13.15 16.26
N TYR A 838 18.78 -14.42 16.28
CA TYR A 838 18.59 -15.30 17.44
C TYR A 838 19.33 -14.82 18.70
N ILE A 839 20.54 -14.28 18.57
CA ILE A 839 21.28 -13.68 19.69
C ILE A 839 20.54 -12.44 20.20
N GLU A 840 20.12 -11.57 19.28
CA GLU A 840 19.48 -10.29 19.58
C GLU A 840 18.13 -10.48 20.28
N TYR A 841 17.29 -11.38 19.75
CA TYR A 841 15.99 -11.75 20.34
C TYR A 841 16.15 -12.33 21.75
N HIS A 842 17.04 -13.30 21.94
CA HIS A 842 17.22 -13.90 23.26
C HIS A 842 17.89 -12.94 24.26
N ALA A 843 18.81 -12.08 23.81
CA ALA A 843 19.41 -11.05 24.66
C ALA A 843 18.35 -10.07 25.17
N LEU A 844 17.42 -9.65 24.30
CA LEU A 844 16.31 -8.77 24.66
C LEU A 844 15.32 -9.47 25.60
N GLU A 845 14.83 -10.68 25.28
CA GLU A 845 13.96 -11.49 26.17
C GLU A 845 14.59 -11.72 27.55
N ILE A 846 15.91 -11.95 27.60
CA ILE A 846 16.68 -12.10 28.83
C ILE A 846 16.82 -10.77 29.57
N PHE A 847 17.06 -9.65 28.87
CA PHE A 847 17.11 -8.32 29.46
C PHE A 847 15.77 -7.95 30.10
N VAL A 848 14.68 -7.99 29.33
CA VAL A 848 13.33 -7.60 29.79
C VAL A 848 12.71 -8.59 30.78
N GLY A 849 13.31 -9.77 30.90
CA GLY A 849 13.01 -10.72 31.96
C GLY A 849 11.65 -11.39 31.82
N ASN A 850 11.14 -11.52 30.59
CA ASN A 850 9.79 -11.95 30.26
C ASN A 850 9.33 -13.17 31.07
N GLY A 851 8.13 -13.09 31.65
CA GLY A 851 7.49 -14.18 32.38
C GLY A 851 6.85 -15.23 31.48
N ASP A 852 6.29 -14.83 30.33
CA ASP A 852 5.45 -15.67 29.47
C ASP A 852 6.14 -16.07 28.16
N THR A 853 7.09 -16.98 28.30
CA THR A 853 8.06 -17.33 27.26
C THR A 853 7.50 -18.19 26.13
N LEU A 854 6.20 -18.48 26.10
CA LEU A 854 5.55 -19.20 24.99
C LEU A 854 5.00 -18.25 23.91
N ASN A 855 5.05 -16.94 24.16
CA ASN A 855 4.79 -15.88 23.18
C ASN A 855 5.99 -15.70 22.25
N VAL A 856 6.31 -16.77 21.52
CA VAL A 856 7.33 -16.80 20.47
C VAL A 856 6.66 -16.99 19.12
N LYS A 857 7.20 -16.31 18.12
CA LYS A 857 6.82 -16.38 16.72
C LYS A 857 8.13 -16.35 15.93
N ARG A 858 8.17 -17.12 14.85
CA ARG A 858 9.29 -17.16 13.93
C ARG A 858 8.77 -17.29 12.51
N TYR A 859 9.53 -16.74 11.57
CA TYR A 859 9.18 -16.76 10.16
C TYR A 859 10.41 -16.98 9.29
N ARG A 860 10.17 -17.32 8.02
CA ARG A 860 11.18 -17.29 6.95
C ARG A 860 10.51 -17.15 5.58
N ASN A 861 11.27 -16.68 4.60
CA ASN A 861 10.91 -16.76 3.19
C ASN A 861 11.69 -17.92 2.52
N PRO A 862 11.04 -19.00 2.05
CA PRO A 862 11.68 -20.09 1.32
C PRO A 862 12.31 -19.70 -0.02
N ASN A 863 11.89 -18.57 -0.61
CA ASN A 863 12.34 -18.07 -1.91
C ASN A 863 13.53 -17.09 -1.82
N ASP A 864 13.90 -16.66 -0.61
CA ASP A 864 15.10 -15.84 -0.33
C ASP A 864 16.20 -16.67 0.38
N ASP A 865 16.69 -16.28 1.56
CA ASP A 865 17.77 -17.00 2.26
C ASP A 865 17.31 -18.29 2.96
N GLY A 866 16.00 -18.50 3.08
CA GLY A 866 15.39 -19.69 3.68
C GLY A 866 15.56 -19.82 5.19
N LYS A 867 16.08 -18.79 5.89
CA LYS A 867 16.44 -18.84 7.31
C LYS A 867 15.35 -18.35 8.24
N TRP A 868 15.18 -19.07 9.34
CA TRP A 868 14.27 -18.68 10.42
C TRP A 868 14.80 -17.50 11.22
N ARG A 869 13.96 -16.47 11.31
CA ARG A 869 14.11 -15.29 12.17
C ARG A 869 13.01 -15.29 13.23
N TYR A 870 13.30 -14.71 14.39
CA TYR A 870 12.39 -14.54 15.52
C TYR A 870 11.89 -13.09 15.57
N CYS A 871 10.64 -12.90 15.96
CA CYS A 871 10.05 -11.59 16.21
C CYS A 871 9.59 -11.44 17.66
N LEU A 872 9.68 -10.21 18.15
CA LEU A 872 9.27 -9.81 19.48
C LEU A 872 7.77 -9.46 19.51
N PHE A 873 7.03 -10.05 20.47
CA PHE A 873 5.65 -9.65 20.76
C PHE A 873 5.21 -10.09 22.16
N ASP A 874 4.18 -9.41 22.66
CA ASP A 874 3.46 -9.76 23.89
C ASP A 874 4.31 -9.71 25.18
N LEU A 875 4.85 -8.52 25.46
CA LEU A 875 5.70 -8.25 26.62
C LEU A 875 4.94 -7.75 27.86
N ASP A 876 3.62 -7.97 27.94
CA ASP A 876 2.76 -7.62 29.09
C ASP A 876 3.32 -8.13 30.43
N TRP A 877 4.03 -9.28 30.41
CA TRP A 877 4.65 -9.95 31.57
C TRP A 877 6.18 -9.78 31.69
N ALA A 878 6.81 -8.96 30.85
CA ALA A 878 8.17 -8.46 31.07
C ALA A 878 8.18 -7.41 32.21
N PHE A 879 9.35 -7.00 32.72
CA PHE A 879 9.48 -5.90 33.71
C PHE A 879 8.54 -5.95 34.95
N PHE A 880 7.92 -7.09 35.25
CA PHE A 880 6.83 -7.22 36.23
C PHE A 880 7.30 -7.88 37.53
N VAL A 881 7.91 -9.06 37.44
CA VAL A 881 8.56 -9.75 38.55
C VAL A 881 9.99 -10.04 38.16
N ASP A 882 10.93 -9.60 39.00
CA ASP A 882 12.34 -9.81 38.73
C ASP A 882 12.71 -11.28 38.96
N THR A 883 13.40 -11.84 37.97
CA THR A 883 13.69 -13.27 37.88
C THR A 883 15.02 -13.49 37.20
N ASN A 884 15.70 -14.56 37.58
CA ASN A 884 16.90 -15.04 36.92
C ASN A 884 16.54 -15.59 35.51
N SER A 885 16.45 -14.70 34.53
CA SER A 885 16.00 -14.99 33.16
C SER A 885 17.00 -15.86 32.40
N ILE A 886 18.30 -15.56 32.47
CA ILE A 886 19.36 -16.40 31.89
C ILE A 886 19.37 -17.81 32.49
N GLY A 887 19.26 -17.94 33.81
CA GLY A 887 19.17 -19.23 34.50
C GLY A 887 17.90 -20.00 34.15
N ARG A 888 16.75 -19.33 33.94
CA ARG A 888 15.53 -19.94 33.39
C ARG A 888 15.77 -20.50 31.99
N TRP A 889 16.36 -19.72 31.08
CA TRP A 889 16.70 -20.15 29.72
C TRP A 889 17.69 -21.32 29.68
N LEU A 890 18.67 -21.37 30.60
CA LEU A 890 19.67 -22.44 30.68
C LEU A 890 19.20 -23.70 31.42
N THR A 891 18.06 -23.68 32.12
CA THR A 891 17.57 -24.83 32.90
C THR A 891 16.94 -25.90 31.99
N PRO A 892 17.45 -27.14 31.93
CA PRO A 892 16.90 -28.16 31.05
C PRO A 892 15.45 -28.57 31.37
N GLY A 893 14.73 -28.99 30.32
CA GLY A 893 13.38 -29.54 30.42
C GLY A 893 12.26 -28.51 30.31
N GLY A 894 12.50 -27.41 29.59
CA GLY A 894 11.50 -26.40 29.24
C GLY A 894 11.26 -25.33 30.30
N MET A 895 10.59 -24.25 29.88
CA MET A 895 10.43 -23.01 30.64
C MET A 895 9.06 -22.33 30.44
N GLY A 896 8.86 -21.22 31.14
CA GLY A 896 7.55 -20.58 31.27
C GLY A 896 6.58 -21.39 32.14
N THR A 897 5.30 -21.02 32.09
CA THR A 897 4.23 -21.74 32.79
C THR A 897 4.18 -23.20 32.34
N ASN A 898 4.11 -24.13 33.31
CA ASN A 898 4.16 -25.60 33.09
C ASN A 898 5.39 -26.13 32.31
N LYS A 899 6.44 -25.32 32.11
CA LYS A 899 7.63 -25.67 31.30
C LYS A 899 7.35 -25.99 29.83
N TYR A 900 6.35 -25.36 29.22
CA TYR A 900 5.96 -25.65 27.85
C TYR A 900 6.87 -25.06 26.77
N THR A 901 7.58 -23.96 27.03
CA THR A 901 8.51 -23.38 26.05
C THR A 901 9.74 -24.27 25.89
N ASP A 902 10.05 -24.68 24.65
CA ASP A 902 11.27 -25.45 24.36
C ASP A 902 12.51 -24.55 24.34
N ASN A 903 13.46 -24.83 25.23
CA ASN A 903 14.75 -24.13 25.35
C ASN A 903 15.96 -24.96 24.91
N SER A 904 15.74 -26.12 24.28
CA SER A 904 16.80 -27.06 23.89
C SER A 904 17.82 -26.42 22.94
N LEU A 905 17.33 -25.60 21.99
CA LEU A 905 18.17 -24.88 21.03
C LEU A 905 19.09 -23.87 21.73
N PHE A 906 18.52 -23.03 22.62
CA PHE A 906 19.29 -22.03 23.36
C PHE A 906 20.37 -22.69 24.25
N ILE A 907 20.01 -23.77 24.96
CA ILE A 907 20.97 -24.55 25.76
C ILE A 907 22.08 -25.13 24.88
N ALA A 908 21.74 -25.71 23.73
CA ALA A 908 22.74 -26.31 22.83
C ALA A 908 23.69 -25.26 22.23
N LEU A 909 23.16 -24.10 21.83
CA LEU A 909 23.94 -22.97 21.31
C LEU A 909 24.85 -22.37 22.40
N MET A 910 24.34 -22.14 23.61
CA MET A 910 25.14 -21.63 24.74
C MET A 910 26.23 -22.61 25.23
N ASN A 911 26.15 -23.90 24.88
CA ASN A 911 27.24 -24.84 25.11
C ASN A 911 28.41 -24.66 24.11
N ASN A 912 28.14 -24.27 22.86
CA ASN A 912 29.19 -23.89 21.91
C ASN A 912 29.94 -22.63 22.39
N ALA A 913 31.28 -22.66 22.34
CA ALA A 913 32.10 -21.57 22.87
C ALA A 913 32.00 -20.27 22.05
N THR A 914 31.97 -20.38 20.73
CA THR A 914 31.91 -19.26 19.78
C THR A 914 30.56 -18.56 19.82
N PHE A 915 29.46 -19.30 19.90
CA PHE A 915 28.13 -18.71 20.09
C PHE A 915 28.02 -18.01 21.46
N ARG A 916 28.47 -18.67 22.54
CA ARG A 916 28.43 -18.10 23.89
C ARG A 916 29.25 -16.80 24.00
N ASP A 917 30.42 -16.75 23.37
CA ASP A 917 31.25 -15.53 23.29
C ASP A 917 30.50 -14.39 22.58
N ARG A 918 29.94 -14.64 21.39
CA ARG A 918 29.11 -13.66 20.65
C ARG A 918 27.93 -13.17 21.48
N PHE A 919 27.19 -14.09 22.12
CA PHE A 919 26.01 -13.75 22.92
C PHE A 919 26.36 -12.86 24.12
N LEU A 920 27.39 -13.24 24.90
CA LEU A 920 27.79 -12.47 26.08
C LEU A 920 28.38 -11.11 25.70
N THR A 921 29.17 -11.03 24.63
CA THR A 921 29.69 -9.75 24.10
C THR A 921 28.55 -8.84 23.65
N TYR A 922 27.58 -9.34 22.87
CA TYR A 922 26.42 -8.54 22.44
C TYR A 922 25.59 -8.05 23.63
N MET A 923 25.29 -8.94 24.59
CA MET A 923 24.54 -8.60 25.80
C MET A 923 25.23 -7.49 26.60
N GLY A 924 26.54 -7.61 26.81
CA GLY A 924 27.34 -6.61 27.52
C GLY A 924 27.44 -5.27 26.79
N GLN A 925 27.51 -5.29 25.46
CA GLN A 925 27.46 -4.08 24.63
C GLN A 925 26.11 -3.37 24.77
N MET A 926 24.99 -4.07 24.57
CA MET A 926 23.66 -3.46 24.64
C MET A 926 23.34 -2.91 26.04
N MET A 927 23.71 -3.63 27.11
CA MET A 927 23.57 -3.12 28.48
C MET A 927 24.45 -1.89 28.78
N ALA A 928 25.51 -1.65 28.01
CA ALA A 928 26.38 -0.49 28.14
C ALA A 928 25.95 0.71 27.28
N THR A 929 25.15 0.50 26.23
CA THR A 929 24.86 1.53 25.21
C THR A 929 23.38 1.82 25.02
N GLU A 930 22.54 0.81 24.79
CA GLU A 930 21.13 1.00 24.36
C GLU A 930 20.12 0.66 25.46
N TRP A 931 20.45 -0.28 26.34
CA TRP A 931 19.58 -0.78 27.40
C TRP A 931 20.03 -0.27 28.79
N THR A 932 20.52 0.96 28.83
CA THR A 932 20.92 1.64 30.07
C THR A 932 19.67 2.05 30.88
N THR A 933 19.81 2.16 32.20
CA THR A 933 18.71 2.63 33.08
C THR A 933 18.13 3.96 32.62
N GLU A 934 18.99 4.89 32.18
CA GLU A 934 18.61 6.21 31.68
C GLU A 934 17.75 6.12 30.41
N LYS A 935 18.25 5.49 29.34
CA LYS A 935 17.52 5.35 28.07
C LYS A 935 16.18 4.61 28.21
N VAL A 936 16.12 3.59 29.07
CA VAL A 936 14.88 2.84 29.29
C VAL A 936 13.88 3.65 30.12
N LEU A 937 14.33 4.42 31.12
CA LEU A 937 13.46 5.34 31.86
C LEU A 937 12.96 6.49 30.99
N ASP A 938 13.81 7.07 30.14
CA ASP A 938 13.44 8.14 29.20
C ASP A 938 12.28 7.71 28.29
N LYS A 939 12.40 6.56 27.61
CA LYS A 939 11.31 5.96 26.81
C LYS A 939 10.02 5.71 27.62
N PHE A 940 10.11 5.38 28.92
CA PHE A 940 8.93 5.30 29.79
C PHE A 940 8.37 6.67 30.18
N HIS A 941 9.21 7.68 30.39
CA HIS A 941 8.79 9.04 30.75
C HIS A 941 8.05 9.70 29.60
N THR A 942 8.59 9.70 28.37
CA THR A 942 7.91 10.22 27.17
C THR A 942 6.52 9.61 27.00
N ARG A 943 6.41 8.28 27.20
CA ARG A 943 5.13 7.57 27.07
C ARG A 943 4.18 7.86 28.24
N TYR A 944 4.70 8.04 29.45
CA TYR A 944 3.91 8.38 30.64
C TYR A 944 3.31 9.79 30.52
N ASP A 945 4.10 10.79 30.13
CA ASP A 945 3.64 12.18 30.05
C ASP A 945 2.49 12.33 29.05
N LEU A 946 2.61 11.71 27.86
CA LEU A 946 1.52 11.64 26.89
C LEU A 946 0.33 10.84 27.44
N LEU A 947 0.55 9.65 28.02
CA LEU A 947 -0.53 8.83 28.60
C LEU A 947 -1.36 9.60 29.64
N MET A 948 -0.72 10.45 30.44
CA MET A 948 -1.33 11.16 31.56
C MET A 948 -2.31 12.26 31.17
N THR A 949 -2.29 12.76 29.93
CA THR A 949 -3.31 13.71 29.42
C THR A 949 -4.70 13.05 29.40
N GLU A 950 -4.73 11.75 29.07
CA GLU A 950 -5.96 10.98 28.83
C GLU A 950 -6.42 10.15 30.03
N MET A 951 -5.53 9.85 30.99
CA MET A 951 -5.87 9.02 32.16
C MET A 951 -7.06 9.49 33.01
N PRO A 952 -7.38 10.79 33.18
CA PRO A 952 -8.58 11.21 33.89
C PRO A 952 -9.88 10.70 33.25
N ARG A 953 -10.06 10.91 31.93
CA ARG A 953 -11.23 10.44 31.16
C ARG A 953 -11.27 8.90 31.12
N HIS A 954 -10.12 8.27 30.94
CA HIS A 954 -10.02 6.80 30.89
C HIS A 954 -10.40 6.16 32.24
N ALA A 955 -9.94 6.74 33.36
CA ALA A 955 -10.25 6.26 34.70
C ALA A 955 -11.72 6.46 35.08
N GLU A 956 -12.35 7.56 34.64
CA GLU A 956 -13.80 7.75 34.80
C GLU A 956 -14.59 6.65 34.08
N ARG A 957 -14.26 6.35 32.82
CA ARG A 957 -14.94 5.31 32.05
C ARG A 957 -14.73 3.90 32.63
N TRP A 958 -13.48 3.51 32.88
CA TRP A 958 -13.11 2.12 33.21
C TRP A 958 -12.96 1.86 34.72
N SER A 959 -13.24 2.85 35.57
CA SER A 959 -13.08 2.77 37.03
C SER A 959 -11.64 2.43 37.49
N LEU A 960 -10.63 2.84 36.72
CA LEU A 960 -9.21 2.60 37.03
C LEU A 960 -8.82 3.35 38.32
N SER A 961 -8.23 2.65 39.29
CA SER A 961 -7.77 3.26 40.53
C SER A 961 -6.43 3.97 40.32
N ARG A 962 -6.42 5.30 40.53
CA ARG A 962 -5.20 6.12 40.45
C ARG A 962 -4.10 5.64 41.41
N ASP A 963 -4.45 5.34 42.65
CA ASP A 963 -3.50 4.83 43.66
C ASP A 963 -2.86 3.49 43.24
N GLN A 964 -3.62 2.61 42.56
CA GLN A 964 -3.09 1.35 42.04
C GLN A 964 -2.17 1.62 40.85
N PHE A 965 -2.59 2.44 39.89
CA PHE A 965 -1.78 2.84 38.74
C PHE A 965 -0.44 3.44 39.17
N ASP A 966 -0.44 4.45 40.06
CA ASP A 966 0.78 5.08 40.56
C ASP A 966 1.71 4.05 41.26
N SER A 967 1.15 3.12 42.04
CA SER A 967 1.94 2.03 42.66
C SER A 967 2.53 1.04 41.64
N HIS A 968 1.85 0.81 40.51
CA HIS A 968 2.38 0.03 39.40
C HIS A 968 3.49 0.79 38.63
N ILE A 969 3.37 2.11 38.48
CA ILE A 969 4.43 2.97 37.91
C ILE A 969 5.67 2.99 38.81
N GLU A 970 5.52 3.15 40.14
CA GLU A 970 6.66 3.07 41.09
C GLU A 970 7.41 1.73 40.98
N ARG A 971 6.67 0.63 40.84
CA ARG A 971 7.22 -0.72 40.65
C ARG A 971 7.99 -0.84 39.34
N LEU A 972 7.45 -0.31 38.25
CA LEU A 972 8.10 -0.30 36.93
C LEU A 972 9.41 0.50 36.97
N ILE A 973 9.40 1.71 37.52
CA ILE A 973 10.61 2.55 37.67
C ILE A 973 11.67 1.84 38.52
N ASN A 974 11.28 1.26 39.66
CA ASN A 974 12.20 0.54 40.53
C ASN A 974 12.75 -0.74 39.88
N TYR A 975 11.94 -1.44 39.07
CA TYR A 975 12.41 -2.55 38.25
C TYR A 975 13.48 -2.07 37.27
N THR A 976 13.17 -1.04 36.46
CA THR A 976 14.09 -0.48 35.45
C THR A 976 15.45 -0.11 36.06
N ARG A 977 15.46 0.54 37.23
CA ARG A 977 16.70 0.92 37.94
C ARG A 977 17.51 -0.27 38.44
N THR A 978 16.85 -1.29 39.00
CA THR A 978 17.54 -2.41 39.65
C THR A 978 17.86 -3.58 38.72
N ARG A 979 17.20 -3.65 37.55
CA ARG A 979 17.30 -4.78 36.63
C ARG A 979 18.71 -4.99 36.05
N PRO A 980 19.42 -3.97 35.52
CA PRO A 980 20.73 -4.19 34.91
C PRO A 980 21.75 -4.79 35.89
N GLY A 981 21.82 -4.27 37.12
CA GLY A 981 22.71 -4.80 38.17
C GLY A 981 22.41 -6.25 38.54
N ARG A 982 21.14 -6.56 38.82
CA ARG A 982 20.72 -7.94 39.14
C ARG A 982 20.95 -8.92 37.99
N LEU A 983 20.88 -8.45 36.75
CA LEU A 983 21.14 -9.30 35.59
C LEU A 983 22.62 -9.71 35.51
N LEU A 984 23.55 -8.85 35.94
CA LEU A 984 24.96 -9.22 36.10
C LEU A 984 25.15 -10.31 37.18
N ASP A 985 24.45 -10.19 38.31
CA ASP A 985 24.45 -11.23 39.34
C ASP A 985 23.91 -12.57 38.78
N PHE A 986 22.81 -12.52 38.02
CA PHE A 986 22.22 -13.70 37.38
C PHE A 986 23.14 -14.35 36.34
N PHE A 987 23.91 -13.57 35.56
CA PHE A 987 24.93 -14.11 34.65
C PHE A 987 26.08 -14.77 35.43
N TYR A 988 26.56 -14.12 36.49
CA TYR A 988 27.61 -14.67 37.36
C TYR A 988 27.18 -16.00 38.00
N GLU A 989 25.99 -16.04 38.61
CA GLU A 989 25.45 -17.23 39.29
C GLU A 989 25.10 -18.38 38.34
N SER A 990 24.50 -18.09 37.18
CA SER A 990 23.92 -19.13 36.31
C SER A 990 24.93 -19.76 35.35
N MET A 991 26.04 -19.07 35.08
CA MET A 991 27.04 -19.48 34.08
C MET A 991 28.43 -19.73 34.67
N ASP A 992 28.61 -19.59 35.99
CA ASP A 992 29.89 -19.78 36.70
C ASP A 992 31.04 -18.95 36.08
N LEU A 993 30.73 -17.70 35.71
CA LEU A 993 31.69 -16.81 35.06
C LEU A 993 32.71 -16.29 36.08
N SER A 994 34.00 -16.43 35.77
CA SER A 994 35.06 -15.84 36.59
C SER A 994 34.98 -14.31 36.60
N SER A 995 35.56 -13.67 37.62
CA SER A 995 35.60 -12.20 37.70
C SER A 995 36.25 -11.55 36.48
N ASP A 996 37.26 -12.20 35.88
CA ASP A 996 37.90 -11.72 34.64
C ASP A 996 36.96 -11.81 33.43
N GLN A 997 36.13 -12.85 33.35
CA GLN A 997 35.11 -12.99 32.30
C GLN A 997 33.97 -11.99 32.48
N MET A 998 33.53 -11.75 33.72
CA MET A 998 32.53 -10.71 34.01
C MET A 998 33.04 -9.32 33.60
N TRP A 999 34.31 -8.99 33.89
CA TRP A 999 34.92 -7.74 33.42
C TRP A 999 35.15 -7.71 31.90
N HIS A 1000 35.41 -8.85 31.26
CA HIS A 1000 35.60 -8.92 29.81
C HIS A 1000 34.32 -8.62 29.03
N TYR A 1001 33.20 -9.26 29.37
CA TYR A 1001 31.94 -9.09 28.64
C TYR A 1001 31.13 -7.89 29.15
N PHE A 1002 31.03 -7.70 30.47
CA PHE A 1002 30.12 -6.74 31.10
C PHE A 1002 30.84 -5.55 31.76
N GLY A 1003 32.16 -5.40 31.57
CA GLY A 1003 32.94 -4.39 32.27
C GLY A 1003 32.56 -2.95 31.98
N ASP A 1004 32.06 -2.66 30.78
CA ASP A 1004 31.60 -1.33 30.40
C ASP A 1004 30.18 -1.07 30.91
N ALA A 1005 29.26 -2.03 30.74
CA ALA A 1005 27.90 -2.00 31.32
C ALA A 1005 27.94 -1.80 32.84
N ARG A 1006 28.85 -2.49 33.52
CA ARG A 1006 29.05 -2.36 34.97
C ARG A 1006 29.40 -0.93 35.39
N ARG A 1007 30.25 -0.22 34.62
CA ARG A 1007 30.59 1.18 34.94
C ARG A 1007 29.38 2.09 34.76
N VAL A 1008 28.62 1.93 33.67
CA VAL A 1008 27.38 2.68 33.44
C VAL A 1008 26.36 2.48 34.57
N ILE A 1009 26.25 1.24 35.09
CA ILE A 1009 25.39 0.92 36.24
C ILE A 1009 25.91 1.57 37.53
N GLU A 1010 27.21 1.43 37.83
CA GLU A 1010 27.84 2.01 39.02
C GLU A 1010 27.77 3.55 39.01
N ASP A 1011 27.91 4.20 37.86
CA ASP A 1011 27.76 5.65 37.70
C ASP A 1011 26.30 6.08 37.97
N ALA A 1012 25.31 5.37 37.38
CA ALA A 1012 23.89 5.65 37.55
C ALA A 1012 23.33 5.39 38.97
N GLU A 1013 24.03 4.61 39.80
CA GLU A 1013 23.72 4.47 41.24
C GLU A 1013 24.23 5.65 42.08
N THR A 1014 25.10 6.50 41.53
CA THR A 1014 25.73 7.63 42.24
C THR A 1014 25.24 9.02 41.81
N SER A 1015 24.51 9.09 40.69
CA SER A 1015 23.77 10.26 40.18
C SER A 1015 22.38 10.38 40.80
#